data_AF-A0A934S4Y9-F1
#
_entry.id   AF-A0A934S4Y9-F1
#
_cell.length_a   1.000
_cell.length_b   1.000
_cell.length_c   1.000
_cell.angle_alpha   90.00
_cell.angle_beta   90.00
_cell.angle_gamma   90.00
#
_symmetry.space_group_name_H-M   'P 1'
#
loop_
_entity.id
_entity.type
_entity.pdbx_description
1 polymer ?
#
loop_
_entity_poly.entity_id
_entity_poly.type
_entity_poly.pdbx_seq_one_letter_code
_entity_poly.pdbx_strand_id
1 'polypeptide(L)'
;MIDVQFNRGLYLPELDLWLDPWDAKPCAFVSHAHADHFARHESALCSEVTAALVQKRFHLGENRIESVPFQIPIIRDGFRIKLLPAGHIAGSAMLHVTRIKDNASLLYTGDFKARRGRTAEAVNFMAADTLITETTFGLPSYVFPNAMEIESSILRFVHDTFADGETPVLFGYSLGKAQEALALLTEHGIPALLHPNVAAMTAACREAGVSGLPEPIEFEGHPVEGHVIIAPPNTGRSKLMRSLKSKRTAMLTGWAMQPGAKFRYRVDEVIPLSDHADHPGLMECIQRVRPKRVLTVHGFAKEFAAELRGRNIDAWCAMGGDQLELSIAQSAQRLITQTVPRHNRAICSLADFSDLCRLVGETNSRVAKTEFLSNYLKNLETEQDLGLAAVWLTGEALPRHNGRRPLHAGSATIRRALLEIPAVREERYREISLSQNDSARTARLVLQEIPLRPEPLDLPGLEAFFIALSQSSGSIERINRLSERLTSLHPAEGETVVKLLTGDLRIGLKEGLVEDAIAEAFGADAAEVRHAHMLTGNIGETAILARQKRLHEASLRPLVPIKCMLASPLERGEEDDLPLFESLPFSAPIWLEPKYDGIRAQLHKQGDWVGLFSRDLRPLDSEFPDLLEAARSLDGDFVMDGELIAYAEGRKLGFADLQKRLGRQMAGSDLFLTDQGHDFSVPLRFIAFDLLWRNGDELLALPLRERRERLDQMQLSQPFSAIQVQAAASTGEIESLFKQSIQDGHEGLIAKDPESAYSPGRRGKSWIKLKGVMPTLDCVVVAAEQGHGKRSDVLSDYTFALRDEETGDLKILGKAYSGLTDDEIEDLTDHFRRFTLRKERRKHFVEPNLVLEIAFDAIRSSARHDSGLALRFPRIKAIRRDKAPAEIDTLQTARSLV
;
A
#
# COMPACT_ATOMS: atom_id res chain seq x y z
N MET A 1 20.35 -33.05 23.66
CA MET A 1 20.39 -31.94 22.68
C MET A 1 21.06 -30.75 23.34
N ILE A 2 21.67 -29.86 22.55
CA ILE A 2 22.20 -28.58 23.03
C ILE A 2 21.00 -27.64 23.28
N ASP A 3 20.99 -26.92 24.40
CA ASP A 3 19.92 -25.96 24.71
C ASP A 3 20.01 -24.72 23.82
N VAL A 4 18.85 -24.24 23.36
CA VAL A 4 18.72 -23.07 22.48
C VAL A 4 17.62 -22.20 23.02
N GLN A 5 17.94 -20.93 23.30
CA GLN A 5 16.98 -19.97 23.81
C GLN A 5 16.75 -18.87 22.77
N PHE A 6 15.48 -18.49 22.60
CA PHE A 6 15.11 -17.33 21.82
C PHE A 6 14.83 -16.16 22.77
N ASN A 7 15.68 -15.13 22.73
CA ASN A 7 15.54 -13.91 23.52
C ASN A 7 15.96 -12.71 22.68
N ARG A 8 15.05 -12.22 21.83
CA ARG A 8 15.33 -11.17 20.83
C ARG A 8 16.53 -11.53 19.93
N GLY A 9 16.72 -12.83 19.68
CA GLY A 9 17.88 -13.43 19.01
C GLY A 9 18.09 -14.86 19.48
N LEU A 10 18.85 -15.67 18.74
CA LEU A 10 19.19 -17.03 19.12
C LEU A 10 20.41 -17.03 20.04
N TYR A 11 20.30 -17.73 21.17
CA TYR A 11 21.34 -17.81 22.19
C TYR A 11 21.62 -19.27 22.58
N LEU A 12 22.90 -19.62 22.71
CA LEU A 12 23.39 -20.91 23.19
C LEU A 12 23.95 -20.71 24.61
N PRO A 13 23.16 -20.97 25.68
CA PRO A 13 23.55 -20.62 27.05
C PRO A 13 24.78 -21.36 27.55
N GLU A 14 24.96 -22.62 27.15
CA GLU A 14 26.11 -23.43 27.57
C GLU A 14 27.44 -22.96 26.95
N LEU A 15 27.38 -22.18 25.87
CA LEU A 15 28.52 -21.64 25.13
C LEU A 15 28.71 -20.13 25.31
N ASP A 16 27.76 -19.48 25.98
CA ASP A 16 27.60 -18.02 26.01
C ASP A 16 27.76 -17.38 24.62
N LEU A 17 27.14 -17.99 23.60
CA LEU A 17 27.29 -17.59 22.20
C LEU A 17 25.95 -17.23 21.59
N TRP A 18 25.86 -16.02 21.03
CA TRP A 18 24.70 -15.57 20.26
C TRP A 18 24.88 -15.91 18.78
N LEU A 19 23.78 -16.23 18.08
CA LEU A 19 23.80 -16.56 16.64
C LEU A 19 23.11 -15.44 15.86
N ASP A 20 23.87 -14.73 15.02
CA ASP A 20 23.43 -13.54 14.24
C ASP A 20 22.50 -12.57 15.02
N PRO A 21 22.88 -12.11 16.23
CA PRO A 21 22.04 -11.20 17.00
C PRO A 21 21.99 -9.81 16.36
N TRP A 22 20.83 -9.17 16.45
CA TRP A 22 20.55 -7.88 15.79
C TRP A 22 21.06 -6.68 16.60
N ASP A 23 21.43 -6.90 17.87
CA ASP A 23 22.00 -5.93 18.79
C ASP A 23 23.41 -6.35 19.24
N ALA A 24 24.20 -5.38 19.71
CA ALA A 24 25.55 -5.67 20.17
C ALA A 24 25.52 -6.63 21.36
N LYS A 25 26.37 -7.67 21.31
CA LYS A 25 26.48 -8.72 22.33
C LYS A 25 27.95 -8.90 22.73
N PRO A 26 28.22 -9.48 23.92
CA PRO A 26 29.58 -9.82 24.33
C PRO A 26 30.28 -10.78 23.35
N CYS A 27 29.60 -11.86 22.95
CA CYS A 27 30.13 -12.81 21.97
C CYS A 27 29.03 -13.25 21.00
N ALA A 28 29.27 -13.08 19.70
CA ALA A 28 28.33 -13.44 18.66
C ALA A 28 29.01 -14.18 17.51
N PHE A 29 28.35 -15.22 17.01
CA PHE A 29 28.65 -15.79 15.71
C PHE A 29 27.98 -14.94 14.63
N VAL A 30 28.76 -14.51 13.64
CA VAL A 30 28.32 -13.75 12.48
C VAL A 30 28.47 -14.65 11.25
N SER A 31 27.34 -15.10 10.70
CA SER A 31 27.32 -16.03 9.58
C SER A 31 27.86 -15.40 8.29
N HIS A 32 27.62 -14.11 8.06
CA HIS A 32 28.06 -13.42 6.85
C HIS A 32 28.04 -11.88 6.95
N ALA A 33 28.64 -11.19 5.98
CA ALA A 33 28.89 -9.75 6.00
C ALA A 33 27.75 -8.87 5.43
N HIS A 34 26.48 -9.26 5.63
CA HIS A 34 25.34 -8.35 5.41
C HIS A 34 25.02 -7.53 6.66
N ALA A 35 24.34 -6.39 6.48
CA ALA A 35 24.13 -5.41 7.54
C ALA A 35 23.02 -5.81 8.53
N ASP A 36 22.12 -6.68 8.12
CA ASP A 36 21.05 -7.27 8.91
C ASP A 36 21.49 -8.45 9.77
N HIS A 37 22.70 -8.97 9.56
CA HIS A 37 23.31 -10.04 10.35
C HIS A 37 24.49 -9.55 11.23
N PHE A 38 24.72 -8.23 11.31
CA PHE A 38 25.86 -7.67 12.02
C PHE A 38 25.48 -6.49 12.94
N ALA A 39 25.89 -6.57 14.20
CA ALA A 39 26.00 -5.42 15.10
C ALA A 39 27.43 -5.30 15.66
N ARG A 40 27.76 -4.18 16.31
CA ARG A 40 29.12 -3.93 16.84
C ARG A 40 29.42 -4.73 18.13
N HIS A 41 29.39 -6.06 18.06
CA HIS A 41 29.68 -7.00 19.15
C HIS A 41 31.08 -6.81 19.74
N GLU A 42 31.27 -7.14 21.03
CA GLU A 42 32.59 -7.07 21.68
C GLU A 42 33.56 -8.06 21.05
N SER A 43 33.09 -9.28 20.77
CA SER A 43 33.78 -10.32 20.02
C SER A 43 32.84 -10.95 18.98
N ALA A 44 33.26 -10.99 17.71
CA ALA A 44 32.54 -11.61 16.60
C ALA A 44 33.31 -12.82 16.05
N LEU A 45 32.71 -14.00 16.15
CA LEU A 45 33.21 -15.25 15.58
C LEU A 45 32.70 -15.40 14.14
N CYS A 46 33.57 -15.50 13.14
CA CYS A 46 33.17 -15.68 11.74
C CYS A 46 34.27 -16.34 10.89
N SER A 47 34.01 -16.55 9.59
CA SER A 47 35.04 -17.07 8.67
C SER A 47 36.08 -16.00 8.33
N GLU A 48 37.25 -16.42 7.82
CA GLU A 48 38.32 -15.50 7.41
C GLU A 48 37.86 -14.49 6.33
N VAL A 49 37.10 -14.96 5.34
CA VAL A 49 36.54 -14.10 4.29
C VAL A 49 35.50 -13.14 4.87
N THR A 50 34.59 -13.63 5.72
CA THR A 50 33.60 -12.77 6.39
C THR A 50 34.28 -11.72 7.29
N ALA A 51 35.35 -12.08 7.99
CA ALA A 51 36.15 -11.16 8.80
C ALA A 51 36.69 -10.00 7.95
N ALA A 52 37.35 -10.30 6.83
CA ALA A 52 37.89 -9.29 5.92
C ALA A 52 36.79 -8.37 5.35
N LEU A 53 35.64 -8.94 4.98
CA LEU A 53 34.51 -8.18 4.45
C LEU A 53 33.84 -7.29 5.52
N VAL A 54 33.64 -7.81 6.74
CA VAL A 54 33.06 -7.06 7.87
C VAL A 54 33.99 -5.91 8.29
N GLN A 55 35.31 -6.13 8.35
CA GLN A 55 36.28 -5.09 8.66
C GLN A 55 36.19 -3.93 7.66
N LYS A 56 36.18 -4.22 6.36
CA LYS A 56 36.07 -3.19 5.32
C LYS A 56 34.71 -2.51 5.30
N ARG A 57 33.63 -3.30 5.42
CA ARG A 57 32.27 -2.79 5.31
C ARG A 57 31.85 -1.95 6.52
N PHE A 58 32.26 -2.33 7.73
CA PHE A 58 31.83 -1.70 8.99
C PHE A 58 32.94 -0.97 9.75
N HIS A 59 34.16 -0.94 9.20
CA HIS A 59 35.32 -0.19 9.70
C HIS A 59 35.70 -0.59 11.13
N LEU A 60 35.77 -1.90 11.39
CA LEU A 60 36.11 -2.47 12.70
C LEU A 60 37.62 -2.68 12.85
N GLY A 61 38.12 -2.48 14.07
CA GLY A 61 39.48 -2.88 14.44
C GLY A 61 39.61 -4.40 14.57
N GLU A 62 40.79 -4.93 14.22
CA GLU A 62 41.10 -6.37 14.21
C GLU A 62 40.82 -7.07 15.56
N ASN A 63 41.01 -6.37 16.68
CA ASN A 63 40.91 -6.93 18.04
C ASN A 63 39.49 -7.40 18.45
N ARG A 64 38.46 -7.19 17.62
CA ARG A 64 37.07 -7.56 17.91
C ARG A 64 36.57 -8.75 17.10
N ILE A 65 37.42 -9.35 16.25
CA ILE A 65 37.02 -10.44 15.35
C ILE A 65 37.87 -11.68 15.65
N GLU A 66 37.19 -12.80 15.86
CA GLU A 66 37.77 -14.13 15.95
C GLU A 66 37.47 -14.87 14.64
N SER A 67 38.44 -14.90 13.73
CA SER A 67 38.28 -15.58 12.43
C SER A 67 38.66 -17.06 12.55
N VAL A 68 37.78 -17.95 12.08
CA VAL A 68 38.01 -19.40 12.07
C VAL A 68 38.01 -19.92 10.62
N PRO A 69 39.05 -20.66 10.19
CA PRO A 69 39.06 -21.27 8.87
C PRO A 69 37.96 -22.33 8.73
N PHE A 70 37.42 -22.47 7.52
CA PHE A 70 36.43 -23.50 7.26
C PHE A 70 36.97 -24.90 7.56
N GLN A 71 36.10 -25.75 8.11
CA GLN A 71 36.33 -27.16 8.43
C GLN A 71 37.37 -27.46 9.51
N ILE A 72 38.13 -26.46 9.97
CA ILE A 72 39.09 -26.58 11.07
C ILE A 72 38.34 -26.38 12.39
N PRO A 73 38.23 -27.42 13.26
CA PRO A 73 37.52 -27.28 14.52
C PRO A 73 38.36 -26.55 15.58
N ILE A 74 37.74 -25.66 16.34
CA ILE A 74 38.28 -25.09 17.57
C ILE A 74 37.60 -25.70 18.80
N ILE A 75 38.28 -25.71 19.95
CA ILE A 75 37.72 -26.20 21.22
C ILE A 75 37.52 -25.00 22.15
N ARG A 76 36.29 -24.82 22.63
CA ARG A 76 35.90 -23.74 23.54
C ARG A 76 34.86 -24.23 24.54
N ASP A 77 35.10 -24.02 25.83
CA ASP A 77 34.16 -24.32 26.93
C ASP A 77 33.55 -25.74 26.91
N GLY A 78 34.34 -26.74 26.49
CA GLY A 78 33.89 -28.14 26.38
C GLY A 78 33.11 -28.48 25.10
N PHE A 79 33.10 -27.57 24.12
CA PHE A 79 32.51 -27.75 22.81
C PHE A 79 33.56 -27.71 21.70
N ARG A 80 33.32 -28.50 20.66
CA ARG A 80 34.01 -28.42 19.38
C ARG A 80 33.18 -27.58 18.44
N ILE A 81 33.71 -26.46 17.99
CA ILE A 81 33.07 -25.53 17.06
C ILE A 81 33.75 -25.64 15.71
N LYS A 82 32.98 -25.75 14.63
CA LYS A 82 33.48 -25.85 13.26
C LYS A 82 32.63 -25.00 12.33
N LEU A 83 33.27 -24.15 11.53
CA LEU A 83 32.58 -23.39 10.48
C LEU A 83 32.52 -24.21 9.19
N LEU A 84 31.37 -24.19 8.53
CA LEU A 84 31.12 -24.87 7.25
C LEU A 84 30.63 -23.84 6.23
N PRO A 85 31.03 -23.93 4.95
CA PRO A 85 30.49 -23.03 3.92
C PRO A 85 28.96 -23.10 3.80
N ALA A 86 28.28 -21.94 3.77
CA ALA A 86 26.82 -21.83 3.59
C ALA A 86 26.41 -21.58 2.12
N GLY A 87 27.33 -21.09 1.30
CA GLY A 87 27.10 -20.82 -0.14
C GLY A 87 26.16 -19.68 -0.47
N HIS A 88 25.69 -18.92 0.52
CA HIS A 88 24.83 -17.74 0.36
C HIS A 88 25.57 -16.62 -0.38
N ILE A 89 26.67 -16.15 0.21
CA ILE A 89 27.63 -15.20 -0.36
C ILE A 89 29.07 -15.65 -0.05
N ALA A 90 30.07 -15.00 -0.66
CA ALA A 90 31.47 -15.26 -0.35
C ALA A 90 31.76 -15.20 1.16
N GLY A 91 32.35 -16.27 1.70
CA GLY A 91 32.68 -16.36 3.12
C GLY A 91 31.51 -16.70 4.05
N SER A 92 30.28 -16.80 3.55
CA SER A 92 29.12 -17.17 4.38
C SER A 92 29.32 -18.54 5.05
N ALA A 93 29.02 -18.60 6.34
CA ALA A 93 29.35 -19.72 7.20
C ALA A 93 28.12 -20.24 7.97
N MET A 94 27.98 -21.56 8.01
CA MET A 94 27.18 -22.30 8.97
C MET A 94 28.04 -22.66 10.18
N LEU A 95 27.43 -22.67 11.37
CA LEU A 95 28.09 -23.02 12.63
C LEU A 95 27.70 -24.43 13.04
N HIS A 96 28.66 -25.35 13.05
CA HIS A 96 28.50 -26.68 13.64
C HIS A 96 29.12 -26.73 15.03
N VAL A 97 28.32 -27.11 16.02
CA VAL A 97 28.72 -27.22 17.42
C VAL A 97 28.53 -28.66 17.87
N THR A 98 29.55 -29.25 18.49
CA THR A 98 29.47 -30.57 19.12
C THR A 98 29.93 -30.49 20.57
N ARG A 99 29.06 -30.87 21.51
CA ARG A 99 29.39 -30.96 22.93
C ARG A 99 30.23 -32.21 23.19
N ILE A 100 31.43 -32.04 23.73
CA ILE A 100 32.42 -33.13 23.84
C ILE A 100 31.96 -34.24 24.80
N LYS A 101 31.23 -33.88 25.87
CA LYS A 101 30.86 -34.82 26.95
C LYS A 101 29.90 -35.93 26.52
N ASP A 102 29.02 -35.66 25.58
CA ASP A 102 27.93 -36.56 25.18
C ASP A 102 27.67 -36.59 23.66
N ASN A 103 28.52 -35.95 22.87
CA ASN A 103 28.41 -35.80 21.42
C ASN A 103 27.11 -35.16 20.92
N ALA A 104 26.37 -34.45 21.77
CA ALA A 104 25.20 -33.69 21.33
C ALA A 104 25.65 -32.62 20.31
N SER A 105 24.95 -32.54 19.18
CA SER A 105 25.37 -31.71 18.05
C SER A 105 24.28 -30.77 17.55
N LEU A 106 24.70 -29.59 17.09
CA LEU A 106 23.84 -28.55 16.55
C LEU A 106 24.47 -27.96 15.29
N LEU A 107 23.66 -27.77 14.24
CA LEU A 107 24.04 -27.00 13.05
C LEU A 107 23.12 -25.78 12.93
N TYR A 108 23.71 -24.59 12.93
CA TYR A 108 23.01 -23.35 12.57
C TYR A 108 23.44 -22.93 11.17
N THR A 109 22.49 -22.76 10.25
CA THR A 109 22.82 -22.47 8.86
C THR A 109 23.14 -21.00 8.60
N GLY A 110 22.57 -20.08 9.38
CA GLY A 110 22.38 -18.70 8.91
C GLY A 110 21.65 -18.68 7.57
N ASP A 111 21.91 -17.67 6.76
CA ASP A 111 21.49 -17.65 5.36
C ASP A 111 22.35 -18.58 4.53
N PHE A 112 21.72 -19.43 3.71
CA PHE A 112 22.44 -20.44 2.90
C PHE A 112 21.81 -20.62 1.53
N LYS A 113 22.60 -21.16 0.59
CA LYS A 113 22.15 -21.54 -0.75
C LYS A 113 22.59 -22.96 -1.05
N ALA A 114 21.64 -23.83 -1.38
CA ALA A 114 21.95 -25.21 -1.78
C ALA A 114 22.70 -25.29 -3.11
N ARG A 115 22.35 -24.40 -4.04
CA ARG A 115 22.92 -24.36 -5.39
C ARG A 115 24.30 -23.68 -5.39
N ARG A 116 25.24 -24.25 -6.14
CA ARG A 116 26.59 -23.69 -6.30
C ARG A 116 26.54 -22.37 -7.05
N GLY A 117 27.12 -21.32 -6.44
CA GLY A 117 27.34 -20.01 -7.07
C GLY A 117 28.69 -19.93 -7.79
N ARG A 118 28.99 -18.74 -8.34
CA ARG A 118 30.27 -18.43 -8.99
C ARG A 118 31.28 -17.86 -8.00
N THR A 119 30.81 -17.08 -7.02
CA THR A 119 31.70 -16.32 -6.12
C THR A 119 31.64 -16.79 -4.66
N ALA A 120 30.64 -17.61 -4.32
CA ALA A 120 30.53 -18.24 -3.01
C ALA A 120 31.00 -19.70 -3.02
N GLU A 121 31.56 -20.14 -1.90
CA GLU A 121 31.93 -21.53 -1.64
C GLU A 121 30.71 -22.46 -1.72
N ALA A 122 30.89 -23.69 -2.21
CA ALA A 122 29.78 -24.64 -2.26
C ALA A 122 29.35 -25.05 -0.84
N VAL A 123 28.04 -25.06 -0.58
CA VAL A 123 27.50 -25.42 0.73
C VAL A 123 27.98 -26.81 1.16
N ASN A 124 28.32 -26.95 2.44
CA ASN A 124 28.77 -28.22 3.00
C ASN A 124 27.96 -28.59 4.24
N PHE A 125 26.89 -29.37 4.05
CA PHE A 125 26.08 -29.86 5.17
C PHE A 125 26.79 -30.95 5.97
N MET A 126 26.67 -30.86 7.29
CA MET A 126 27.14 -31.86 8.24
C MET A 126 25.97 -32.33 9.10
N ALA A 127 25.99 -33.60 9.49
CA ALA A 127 24.95 -34.15 10.36
C ALA A 127 24.96 -33.49 11.74
N ALA A 128 23.78 -33.28 12.31
CA ALA A 128 23.60 -32.73 13.66
C ALA A 128 22.30 -33.23 14.31
N ASP A 129 22.23 -33.31 15.63
CA ASP A 129 20.99 -33.68 16.34
C ASP A 129 19.94 -32.57 16.22
N THR A 130 20.35 -31.30 16.35
CA THR A 130 19.51 -30.11 16.17
C THR A 130 19.95 -29.35 14.93
N LEU A 131 19.03 -29.04 14.02
CA LEU A 131 19.23 -28.10 12.92
C LEU A 131 18.48 -26.80 13.22
N ILE A 132 19.15 -25.67 13.12
CA ILE A 132 18.52 -24.35 13.10
C ILE A 132 18.71 -23.77 11.69
N THR A 133 17.62 -23.50 10.98
CA THR A 133 17.67 -23.09 9.57
C THR A 133 16.77 -21.91 9.25
N GLU A 134 17.27 -21.04 8.38
CA GLU A 134 16.48 -19.99 7.73
C GLU A 134 15.44 -20.60 6.79
N THR A 135 14.30 -19.92 6.58
CA THR A 135 13.21 -20.39 5.70
C THR A 135 12.60 -19.27 4.85
N THR A 136 13.43 -18.35 4.35
CA THR A 136 13.07 -17.19 3.50
C THR A 136 12.15 -17.59 2.35
N PHE A 137 12.41 -18.73 1.71
CA PHE A 137 11.59 -19.31 0.64
C PHE A 137 11.01 -20.68 1.00
N GLY A 138 10.53 -20.81 2.25
CA GLY A 138 10.02 -22.07 2.83
C GLY A 138 8.66 -22.57 2.33
N LEU A 139 8.01 -21.93 1.34
CA LEU A 139 6.77 -22.47 0.76
C LEU A 139 7.05 -23.34 -0.48
N PRO A 140 6.30 -24.44 -0.69
CA PRO A 140 6.44 -25.30 -1.88
C PRO A 140 6.30 -24.58 -3.23
N SER A 141 5.66 -23.40 -3.26
CA SER A 141 5.54 -22.57 -4.47
C SER A 141 6.85 -21.90 -4.89
N TYR A 142 7.84 -21.81 -3.99
CA TYR A 142 9.15 -21.25 -4.32
C TYR A 142 10.08 -22.36 -4.81
N VAL A 143 10.02 -22.59 -6.12
CA VAL A 143 10.97 -23.43 -6.85
C VAL A 143 11.66 -22.53 -7.86
N PHE A 144 12.95 -22.27 -7.69
CA PHE A 144 13.65 -21.37 -8.60
C PHE A 144 13.97 -22.07 -9.92
N PRO A 145 13.93 -21.35 -11.05
CA PRO A 145 14.42 -21.86 -12.33
C PRO A 145 15.86 -22.36 -12.20
N ASN A 146 16.25 -23.28 -13.08
CA ASN A 146 17.59 -23.83 -13.04
C ASN A 146 18.64 -22.75 -13.42
N ALA A 147 19.92 -23.01 -13.13
CA ALA A 147 20.98 -22.03 -13.35
C ALA A 147 21.06 -21.56 -14.82
N MET A 148 20.93 -22.47 -15.78
CA MET A 148 20.99 -22.14 -17.21
C MET A 148 19.84 -21.23 -17.64
N GLU A 149 18.64 -21.42 -17.11
CA GLU A 149 17.48 -20.57 -17.38
C GLU A 149 17.66 -19.15 -16.82
N ILE A 150 18.19 -19.04 -15.59
CA ILE A 150 18.48 -17.75 -14.96
C ILE A 150 19.56 -17.01 -15.76
N GLU A 151 20.65 -17.69 -16.10
CA GLU A 151 21.76 -17.13 -16.88
C GLU A 151 21.29 -16.67 -18.26
N SER A 152 20.54 -17.51 -18.97
CA SER A 152 19.94 -17.17 -20.26
C SER A 152 19.02 -15.95 -20.16
N SER A 153 18.30 -15.81 -19.05
CA SER A 153 17.42 -14.66 -18.83
C SER A 153 18.21 -13.35 -18.64
N ILE A 154 19.33 -13.40 -17.89
CA ILE A 154 20.22 -12.24 -17.70
C ILE A 154 20.86 -11.85 -19.04
N LEU A 155 21.44 -12.82 -19.75
CA LEU A 155 22.10 -12.58 -21.02
C LEU A 155 21.13 -12.07 -22.10
N ARG A 156 19.94 -12.67 -22.21
CA ARG A 156 18.90 -12.20 -23.13
C ARG A 156 18.50 -10.77 -22.82
N PHE A 157 18.23 -10.45 -21.55
CA PHE A 157 17.91 -9.07 -21.15
C PHE A 157 19.00 -8.09 -21.58
N VAL A 158 20.27 -8.44 -21.35
CA VAL A 158 21.41 -7.60 -21.73
C VAL A 158 21.49 -7.43 -23.26
N HIS A 159 21.42 -8.51 -24.02
CA HIS A 159 21.51 -8.47 -25.49
C HIS A 159 20.34 -7.72 -26.13
N ASP A 160 19.11 -7.96 -25.68
CA ASP A 160 17.92 -7.25 -26.16
C ASP A 160 18.04 -5.74 -25.89
N THR A 161 18.52 -5.38 -24.70
CA THR A 161 18.71 -3.96 -24.33
C THR A 161 19.76 -3.28 -25.22
N PHE A 162 20.88 -3.96 -25.50
CA PHE A 162 21.88 -3.43 -26.42
C PHE A 162 21.35 -3.32 -27.85
N ALA A 163 20.55 -4.29 -28.32
CA ALA A 163 19.94 -4.26 -29.65
C ALA A 163 18.95 -3.08 -29.81
N ASP A 164 18.27 -2.69 -28.73
CA ASP A 164 17.38 -1.53 -28.68
C ASP A 164 18.14 -0.18 -28.54
N GLY A 165 19.48 -0.21 -28.50
CA GLY A 165 20.32 0.99 -28.37
C GLY A 165 20.31 1.60 -26.96
N GLU A 166 19.87 0.85 -25.95
CA GLU A 166 19.76 1.31 -24.57
C GLU A 166 20.88 0.75 -23.68
N THR A 167 21.08 1.33 -22.49
CA THR A 167 22.04 0.80 -21.49
C THR A 167 21.34 -0.19 -20.53
N PRO A 168 21.79 -1.45 -20.44
CA PRO A 168 21.25 -2.41 -19.48
C PRO A 168 21.74 -2.10 -18.06
N VAL A 169 20.80 -2.03 -17.11
CA VAL A 169 21.05 -1.80 -15.70
C VAL A 169 20.53 -3.00 -14.90
N LEU A 170 21.45 -3.73 -14.25
CA LEU A 170 21.13 -4.85 -13.38
C LEU A 170 21.16 -4.39 -11.92
N PHE A 171 20.02 -4.48 -11.24
CA PHE A 171 19.90 -4.20 -9.83
C PHE A 171 20.13 -5.45 -8.98
N GLY A 172 21.14 -5.41 -8.12
CA GLY A 172 21.48 -6.49 -7.19
C GLY A 172 22.12 -5.94 -5.92
N TYR A 173 21.94 -6.61 -4.78
CA TYR A 173 22.56 -6.21 -3.51
C TYR A 173 24.08 -6.10 -3.68
N SER A 174 24.69 -5.11 -3.01
CA SER A 174 26.10 -4.74 -3.22
C SER A 174 27.11 -5.83 -2.87
N LEU A 175 26.68 -6.83 -2.09
CA LEU A 175 27.47 -8.01 -1.73
C LEU A 175 26.60 -9.26 -1.97
N GLY A 176 27.07 -10.20 -2.80
CA GLY A 176 26.33 -11.40 -3.23
C GLY A 176 25.91 -11.30 -4.69
N LYS A 177 24.60 -11.14 -4.96
CA LYS A 177 24.02 -11.07 -6.33
C LYS A 177 24.78 -10.20 -7.33
N ALA A 178 25.28 -9.03 -6.91
CA ALA A 178 26.03 -8.15 -7.81
C ALA A 178 27.35 -8.78 -8.29
N GLN A 179 28.09 -9.44 -7.39
CA GLN A 179 29.30 -10.18 -7.73
C GLN A 179 28.98 -11.41 -8.60
N GLU A 180 27.86 -12.08 -8.34
CA GLU A 180 27.40 -13.23 -9.14
C GLU A 180 27.07 -12.85 -10.58
N ALA A 181 26.35 -11.73 -10.76
CA ALA A 181 26.05 -11.18 -12.06
C ALA A 181 27.33 -10.71 -12.77
N LEU A 182 28.25 -10.06 -12.03
CA LEU A 182 29.53 -9.60 -12.59
C LEU A 182 30.39 -10.77 -13.09
N ALA A 183 30.50 -11.85 -12.31
CA ALA A 183 31.23 -13.05 -12.71
C ALA A 183 30.61 -13.68 -13.98
N LEU A 184 29.28 -13.80 -14.04
CA LEU A 184 28.56 -14.30 -15.22
C LEU A 184 28.84 -13.46 -16.47
N LEU A 185 28.76 -12.14 -16.38
CA LEU A 185 29.02 -11.24 -17.51
C LEU A 185 30.48 -11.34 -17.98
N THR A 186 31.41 -11.46 -17.02
CA THR A 186 32.86 -11.61 -17.31
C THR A 186 33.15 -12.90 -18.06
N GLU A 187 32.54 -14.03 -17.67
CA GLU A 187 32.66 -15.32 -18.38
C GLU A 187 32.21 -15.22 -19.85
N HIS A 188 31.24 -14.35 -20.13
CA HIS A 188 30.70 -14.14 -21.48
C HIS A 188 31.34 -12.96 -22.23
N GLY A 189 32.41 -12.37 -21.67
CA GLY A 189 33.12 -11.25 -22.30
C GLY A 189 32.33 -9.95 -22.36
N ILE A 190 31.30 -9.78 -21.53
CA ILE A 190 30.48 -8.57 -21.47
C ILE A 190 31.04 -7.63 -20.41
N PRO A 191 31.54 -6.44 -20.77
CA PRO A 191 32.13 -5.53 -19.81
C PRO A 191 31.04 -4.87 -18.94
N ALA A 192 31.36 -4.62 -17.67
CA ALA A 192 30.43 -4.04 -16.70
C ALA A 192 31.06 -2.87 -15.93
N LEU A 193 30.25 -1.83 -15.71
CA LEU A 193 30.55 -0.70 -14.85
C LEU A 193 29.76 -0.85 -13.54
N LEU A 194 30.41 -0.60 -12.42
CA LEU A 194 29.87 -0.88 -11.09
C LEU A 194 29.56 0.42 -10.37
N HIS A 195 28.39 0.49 -9.73
CA HIS A 195 28.13 1.54 -8.76
C HIS A 195 29.21 1.51 -7.64
N PRO A 196 29.65 2.66 -7.08
CA PRO A 196 30.76 2.72 -6.10
C PRO A 196 30.66 1.70 -4.95
N ASN A 197 29.47 1.56 -4.33
CA ASN A 197 29.26 0.54 -3.29
C ASN A 197 29.46 -0.92 -3.77
N VAL A 198 29.11 -1.22 -5.02
CA VAL A 198 29.34 -2.55 -5.64
C VAL A 198 30.82 -2.72 -5.96
N ALA A 199 31.48 -1.68 -6.49
CA ALA A 199 32.91 -1.68 -6.77
C ALA A 199 33.74 -1.94 -5.50
N ALA A 200 33.45 -1.20 -4.42
CA ALA A 200 34.12 -1.33 -3.14
C ALA A 200 33.98 -2.76 -2.56
N MET A 201 32.78 -3.35 -2.61
CA MET A 201 32.57 -4.72 -2.15
C MET A 201 33.20 -5.77 -3.07
N THR A 202 33.25 -5.51 -4.37
CA THR A 202 33.94 -6.38 -5.33
C THR A 202 35.45 -6.39 -5.08
N ALA A 203 36.06 -5.21 -4.86
CA ALA A 203 37.46 -5.10 -4.46
C ALA A 203 37.72 -5.83 -3.13
N ALA A 204 36.83 -5.65 -2.15
CA ALA A 204 36.92 -6.35 -0.86
C ALA A 204 36.87 -7.88 -1.03
N CYS A 205 35.98 -8.41 -1.89
CA CYS A 205 35.91 -9.84 -2.20
C CYS A 205 37.20 -10.35 -2.86
N ARG A 206 37.75 -9.61 -3.83
CA ARG A 206 39.01 -9.97 -4.51
C ARG A 206 40.17 -10.06 -3.52
N GLU A 207 40.32 -9.05 -2.68
CA GLU A 207 41.38 -9.01 -1.67
C GLU A 207 41.22 -10.11 -0.61
N ALA A 208 39.98 -10.54 -0.34
CA ALA A 208 39.69 -11.70 0.51
C ALA A 208 39.88 -13.05 -0.19
N GLY A 209 40.34 -13.08 -1.45
CA GLY A 209 40.68 -14.30 -2.19
C GLY A 209 39.54 -14.91 -3.02
N VAL A 210 38.44 -14.18 -3.27
CA VAL A 210 37.33 -14.66 -4.10
C VAL A 210 37.74 -14.70 -5.58
N SER A 211 37.73 -15.90 -6.18
CA SER A 211 38.10 -16.13 -7.58
C SER A 211 36.99 -15.73 -8.57
N GLY A 212 37.35 -15.44 -9.83
CA GLY A 212 36.38 -15.26 -10.92
C GLY A 212 35.76 -13.86 -11.04
N LEU A 213 36.13 -12.94 -10.14
CA LEU A 213 35.78 -11.52 -10.29
C LEU A 213 36.82 -10.80 -11.15
N PRO A 214 36.46 -9.84 -12.02
CA PRO A 214 37.39 -8.93 -12.68
C PRO A 214 37.82 -7.78 -11.75
N GLU A 215 38.78 -6.95 -12.16
CA GLU A 215 39.02 -5.67 -11.47
C GLU A 215 37.77 -4.78 -11.58
N PRO A 216 37.27 -4.20 -10.46
CA PRO A 216 36.06 -3.40 -10.50
C PRO A 216 36.31 -2.06 -11.20
N ILE A 217 35.49 -1.76 -12.20
CA ILE A 217 35.49 -0.46 -12.89
C ILE A 217 34.30 0.34 -12.39
N GLU A 218 34.53 1.51 -11.80
CA GLU A 218 33.46 2.35 -11.26
C GLU A 218 32.65 3.06 -12.35
N PHE A 219 31.35 3.17 -12.13
CA PHE A 219 30.44 3.94 -12.96
C PHE A 219 30.40 5.40 -12.52
N GLU A 220 31.00 6.29 -13.31
CA GLU A 220 31.11 7.72 -13.03
C GLU A 220 29.91 8.57 -13.52
N GLY A 221 28.84 7.93 -14.01
CA GLY A 221 27.62 8.62 -14.45
C GLY A 221 27.52 8.85 -15.96
N HIS A 222 28.48 8.38 -16.75
CA HIS A 222 28.44 8.42 -18.21
C HIS A 222 28.33 7.01 -18.78
N PRO A 223 27.33 6.70 -19.63
CA PRO A 223 27.22 5.38 -20.23
C PRO A 223 28.40 5.14 -21.18
N VAL A 224 28.94 3.93 -21.15
CA VAL A 224 29.92 3.45 -22.14
C VAL A 224 29.20 2.43 -23.00
N GLU A 225 29.28 2.59 -24.32
CA GLU A 225 28.62 1.69 -25.27
C GLU A 225 29.08 0.25 -25.05
N GLY A 226 28.14 -0.70 -25.15
CA GLY A 226 28.39 -2.12 -24.90
C GLY A 226 28.68 -2.51 -23.45
N HIS A 227 28.56 -1.59 -22.49
CA HIS A 227 28.75 -1.90 -21.06
C HIS A 227 27.42 -2.08 -20.32
N VAL A 228 27.39 -3.05 -19.41
CA VAL A 228 26.31 -3.24 -18.45
C VAL A 228 26.59 -2.44 -17.19
N ILE A 229 25.56 -1.85 -16.57
CA ILE A 229 25.70 -1.20 -15.27
C ILE A 229 25.15 -2.13 -14.18
N ILE A 230 25.93 -2.41 -13.14
CA ILE A 230 25.48 -3.15 -11.96
C ILE A 230 25.37 -2.20 -10.77
N ALA A 231 24.18 -2.14 -10.17
CA ALA A 231 23.90 -1.18 -9.10
C ALA A 231 23.02 -1.75 -7.98
N PRO A 232 23.06 -1.20 -6.76
CA PRO A 232 22.12 -1.56 -5.69
C PRO A 232 20.66 -1.21 -6.05
N PRO A 233 19.65 -1.99 -5.61
CA PRO A 233 18.23 -1.74 -5.91
C PRO A 233 17.73 -0.32 -5.62
N ASN A 234 18.24 0.30 -4.56
CA ASN A 234 17.75 1.60 -4.09
C ASN A 234 18.34 2.79 -4.86
N THR A 235 19.29 2.58 -5.78
CA THR A 235 20.00 3.67 -6.48
C THR A 235 19.36 4.04 -7.81
N GLY A 236 18.26 3.40 -8.22
CA GLY A 236 17.57 3.68 -9.49
C GLY A 236 17.12 5.14 -9.68
N ARG A 237 16.98 5.91 -8.60
CA ARG A 237 16.66 7.35 -8.61
C ARG A 237 17.84 8.28 -8.28
N SER A 238 19.03 7.73 -8.08
CA SER A 238 20.24 8.49 -7.75
C SER A 238 20.64 9.44 -8.88
N LYS A 239 21.45 10.45 -8.57
CA LYS A 239 21.99 11.40 -9.56
C LYS A 239 22.77 10.67 -10.67
N LEU A 240 23.53 9.63 -10.30
CA LEU A 240 24.27 8.76 -11.23
C LEU A 240 23.36 8.00 -12.20
N MET A 241 22.20 7.51 -11.75
CA MET A 241 21.27 6.79 -12.63
C MET A 241 20.39 7.72 -13.48
N ARG A 242 20.21 8.98 -13.07
CA ARG A 242 19.44 9.99 -13.83
C ARG A 242 20.18 10.54 -15.04
N SER A 243 21.52 10.51 -15.05
CA SER A 243 22.31 10.95 -16.21
C SER A 243 22.17 9.99 -17.41
N LEU A 244 21.71 8.76 -17.18
CA LEU A 244 21.37 7.80 -18.23
C LEU A 244 20.03 8.17 -18.87
N LYS A 245 20.09 8.75 -20.07
CA LYS A 245 18.91 9.19 -20.85
C LYS A 245 18.08 8.03 -21.41
N SER A 246 18.74 6.94 -21.83
CA SER A 246 18.10 5.71 -22.31
C SER A 246 18.71 4.52 -21.58
N LYS A 247 17.85 3.75 -20.90
CA LYS A 247 18.24 2.60 -20.10
C LYS A 247 17.05 1.66 -19.94
N ARG A 248 17.37 0.38 -19.80
CA ARG A 248 16.43 -0.66 -19.39
C ARG A 248 16.90 -1.27 -18.09
N THR A 249 15.98 -1.57 -17.19
CA THR A 249 16.28 -1.98 -15.82
C THR A 249 15.76 -3.37 -15.52
N ALA A 250 16.62 -4.21 -14.90
CA ALA A 250 16.22 -5.52 -14.39
C ALA A 250 16.56 -5.66 -12.90
N MET A 251 15.66 -6.26 -12.12
CA MET A 251 15.92 -6.62 -10.72
C MET A 251 16.32 -8.09 -10.57
N LEU A 252 17.46 -8.35 -9.94
CA LEU A 252 17.94 -9.69 -9.60
C LEU A 252 17.46 -10.05 -8.17
N THR A 253 16.46 -10.92 -8.04
CA THR A 253 15.85 -11.24 -6.75
C THR A 253 15.07 -12.57 -6.76
N GLY A 254 15.19 -13.38 -5.70
CA GLY A 254 14.35 -14.58 -5.52
C GLY A 254 12.85 -14.28 -5.44
N TRP A 255 12.47 -13.05 -5.08
CA TRP A 255 11.07 -12.60 -5.07
C TRP A 255 10.47 -12.37 -6.46
N ALA A 256 11.26 -12.52 -7.54
CA ALA A 256 10.77 -12.42 -8.91
C ALA A 256 9.71 -13.49 -9.25
N MET A 257 9.64 -14.57 -8.46
CA MET A 257 8.61 -15.61 -8.58
C MET A 257 7.19 -15.11 -8.23
N GLN A 258 7.05 -13.93 -7.59
CA GLN A 258 5.75 -13.39 -7.21
C GLN A 258 5.09 -12.61 -8.36
N PRO A 259 3.77 -12.79 -8.59
CA PRO A 259 3.01 -11.95 -9.50
C PRO A 259 3.16 -10.47 -9.14
N GLY A 260 3.43 -9.63 -10.14
CA GLY A 260 3.56 -8.19 -9.97
C GLY A 260 4.91 -7.70 -9.42
N ALA A 261 5.92 -8.56 -9.30
CA ALA A 261 7.26 -8.17 -8.88
C ALA A 261 7.84 -7.01 -9.72
N LYS A 262 7.60 -6.99 -11.04
CA LYS A 262 8.01 -5.86 -11.93
C LYS A 262 7.47 -4.51 -11.43
N PHE A 263 6.19 -4.44 -11.07
CA PHE A 263 5.56 -3.23 -10.55
C PHE A 263 6.08 -2.86 -9.15
N ARG A 264 6.30 -3.86 -8.29
CA ARG A 264 6.83 -3.68 -6.92
C ARG A 264 8.20 -3.00 -6.95
N TYR A 265 9.09 -3.50 -7.81
CA TYR A 265 10.45 -2.98 -7.94
C TYR A 265 10.56 -1.79 -8.91
N ARG A 266 9.51 -1.49 -9.68
CA ARG A 266 9.45 -0.41 -10.68
C ARG A 266 10.58 -0.53 -11.70
N VAL A 267 10.74 -1.73 -12.22
CA VAL A 267 11.74 -2.12 -13.22
C VAL A 267 11.05 -2.71 -14.44
N ASP A 268 11.77 -2.74 -15.56
CA ASP A 268 11.26 -3.29 -16.83
C ASP A 268 11.24 -4.82 -16.81
N GLU A 269 12.19 -5.43 -16.08
CA GLU A 269 12.34 -6.88 -15.99
C GLU A 269 12.66 -7.35 -14.55
N VAL A 270 12.26 -8.57 -14.20
CA VAL A 270 12.64 -9.22 -12.93
C VAL A 270 13.18 -10.60 -13.22
N ILE A 271 14.29 -10.96 -12.57
CA ILE A 271 15.00 -12.22 -12.83
C ILE A 271 15.21 -12.95 -11.50
N PRO A 272 14.81 -14.24 -11.38
CA PRO A 272 14.83 -15.00 -10.14
C PRO A 272 16.23 -15.49 -9.71
N LEU A 273 17.23 -14.61 -9.73
CA LEU A 273 18.54 -14.85 -9.13
C LEU A 273 18.44 -14.65 -7.61
N SER A 274 18.63 -15.73 -6.84
CA SER A 274 18.56 -15.72 -5.38
C SER A 274 19.86 -16.24 -4.77
N ASP A 275 20.23 -15.65 -3.64
CA ASP A 275 21.33 -16.11 -2.78
C ASP A 275 20.83 -17.03 -1.65
N HIS A 276 19.54 -17.35 -1.61
CA HIS A 276 18.95 -18.23 -0.61
C HIS A 276 18.55 -19.57 -1.22
N ALA A 277 18.38 -20.57 -0.37
CA ALA A 277 17.75 -21.83 -0.72
C ALA A 277 16.28 -21.59 -1.10
N ASP A 278 15.85 -22.20 -2.20
CA ASP A 278 14.43 -22.42 -2.48
C ASP A 278 13.90 -23.60 -1.66
N HIS A 279 12.61 -23.87 -1.77
CA HIS A 279 11.97 -24.96 -1.03
C HIS A 279 12.65 -26.33 -1.25
N PRO A 280 12.98 -26.75 -2.49
CA PRO A 280 13.77 -27.97 -2.72
C PRO A 280 15.13 -27.94 -2.03
N GLY A 281 15.84 -26.82 -2.04
CA GLY A 281 17.13 -26.66 -1.34
C GLY A 281 17.00 -26.76 0.19
N LEU A 282 15.93 -26.23 0.77
CA LEU A 282 15.62 -26.40 2.19
C LEU A 282 15.35 -27.88 2.51
N MET A 283 14.61 -28.58 1.67
CA MET A 283 14.36 -30.02 1.82
C MET A 283 15.64 -30.85 1.64
N GLU A 284 16.55 -30.47 0.75
CA GLU A 284 17.88 -31.08 0.61
C GLU A 284 18.70 -30.94 1.90
N CYS A 285 18.70 -29.74 2.50
CA CYS A 285 19.36 -29.49 3.79
C CYS A 285 18.86 -30.46 4.86
N ILE A 286 17.53 -30.61 5.01
CA ILE A 286 16.91 -31.54 5.96
C ILE A 286 17.38 -32.98 5.72
N GLN A 287 17.37 -33.43 4.45
CA GLN A 287 17.76 -34.79 4.07
C GLN A 287 19.26 -35.07 4.32
N ARG A 288 20.13 -34.09 4.10
CA ARG A 288 21.58 -34.23 4.25
C ARG A 288 22.06 -34.08 5.69
N VAL A 289 21.43 -33.20 6.48
CA VAL A 289 21.74 -32.99 7.90
C VAL A 289 21.15 -34.11 8.77
N ARG A 290 20.00 -34.67 8.39
CA ARG A 290 19.29 -35.74 9.14
C ARG A 290 19.06 -35.38 10.62
N PRO A 291 18.47 -34.21 10.93
CA PRO A 291 18.29 -33.77 12.29
C PRO A 291 17.23 -34.59 13.03
N LYS A 292 17.42 -34.75 14.35
CA LYS A 292 16.37 -35.24 15.25
C LYS A 292 15.35 -34.15 15.55
N ARG A 293 15.79 -32.89 15.58
CA ARG A 293 14.98 -31.69 15.80
C ARG A 293 15.36 -30.57 14.85
N VAL A 294 14.37 -29.84 14.34
CA VAL A 294 14.53 -28.65 13.49
C VAL A 294 13.93 -27.43 14.19
N LEU A 295 14.68 -26.34 14.23
CA LEU A 295 14.21 -25.02 14.61
C LEU A 295 14.24 -24.12 13.36
N THR A 296 13.09 -23.63 12.95
CA THR A 296 12.98 -22.73 11.79
C THR A 296 13.01 -21.28 12.25
N VAL A 297 13.69 -20.43 11.47
CA VAL A 297 13.78 -18.98 11.67
C VAL A 297 13.62 -18.25 10.34
N HIS A 298 13.17 -17.00 10.38
CA HIS A 298 13.02 -16.10 9.22
C HIS A 298 12.12 -16.60 8.08
N GLY A 299 11.44 -15.69 7.37
CA GLY A 299 10.54 -16.04 6.27
C GLY A 299 9.36 -16.91 6.71
N PHE A 300 9.15 -18.04 6.03
CA PHE A 300 8.01 -18.95 6.21
C PHE A 300 8.28 -20.02 7.27
N ALA A 301 8.80 -19.60 8.42
CA ALA A 301 9.28 -20.49 9.47
C ALA A 301 8.21 -21.42 10.03
N LYS A 302 7.00 -20.90 10.23
CA LYS A 302 5.88 -21.68 10.75
C LYS A 302 5.38 -22.69 9.72
N GLU A 303 5.20 -22.24 8.48
CA GLU A 303 4.68 -23.05 7.38
C GLU A 303 5.63 -24.20 7.04
N PHE A 304 6.94 -23.93 6.97
CA PHE A 304 7.92 -24.96 6.72
C PHE A 304 8.04 -25.93 7.92
N ALA A 305 7.99 -25.43 9.16
CA ALA A 305 7.95 -26.30 10.33
C ALA A 305 6.70 -27.21 10.34
N ALA A 306 5.53 -26.67 9.99
CA ALA A 306 4.30 -27.43 9.86
C ALA A 306 4.40 -28.51 8.77
N GLU A 307 4.99 -28.19 7.60
CA GLU A 307 5.23 -29.18 6.55
C GLU A 307 6.16 -30.31 7.02
N LEU A 308 7.25 -29.98 7.73
CA LEU A 308 8.18 -30.97 8.28
C LEU A 308 7.51 -31.86 9.34
N ARG A 309 6.65 -31.28 10.21
CA ARG A 309 5.84 -32.07 11.15
C ARG A 309 4.89 -33.02 10.41
N GLY A 310 4.28 -32.57 9.32
CA GLY A 310 3.48 -33.43 8.43
C GLY A 310 4.26 -34.60 7.81
N ARG A 311 5.60 -34.52 7.80
CA ARG A 311 6.53 -35.57 7.35
C ARG A 311 7.17 -36.34 8.52
N ASN A 312 6.60 -36.25 9.74
CA ASN A 312 7.10 -36.87 10.97
C ASN A 312 8.50 -36.41 11.43
N ILE A 313 8.85 -35.15 11.18
CA ILE A 313 10.09 -34.53 11.67
C ILE A 313 9.75 -33.58 12.83
N ASP A 314 10.47 -33.68 13.95
CA ASP A 314 10.30 -32.78 15.12
C ASP A 314 10.74 -31.35 14.77
N ALA A 315 9.84 -30.52 14.28
CA ALA A 315 10.14 -29.18 13.76
C ALA A 315 9.29 -28.10 14.40
N TRP A 316 9.91 -26.97 14.80
CA TRP A 316 9.26 -25.87 15.49
C TRP A 316 9.82 -24.51 15.08
N CYS A 317 8.96 -23.50 15.00
CA CYS A 317 9.39 -22.12 14.86
C CYS A 317 10.07 -21.63 16.14
N ALA A 318 11.30 -21.09 16.03
CA ALA A 318 12.05 -20.62 17.20
C ALA A 318 11.40 -19.40 17.90
N MET A 319 10.54 -18.65 17.19
CA MET A 319 9.78 -17.51 17.74
C MET A 319 8.50 -17.93 18.49
N GLY A 320 8.14 -19.22 18.51
CA GLY A 320 6.91 -19.72 19.12
C GLY A 320 5.64 -19.52 18.27
N GLY A 321 4.49 -19.93 18.81
CA GLY A 321 3.17 -19.85 18.18
C GLY A 321 2.62 -21.15 17.57
N ASP A 322 3.46 -22.19 17.44
CA ASP A 322 3.08 -23.50 16.88
C ASP A 322 2.30 -24.39 17.88
N GLN A 323 2.26 -23.99 19.16
CA GLN A 323 1.65 -24.78 20.24
C GLN A 323 0.12 -24.96 20.10
N LEU A 324 -0.54 -24.13 19.29
CA LEU A 324 -2.00 -24.20 19.06
C LEU A 324 -2.41 -25.22 17.98
N GLU A 325 -1.50 -25.65 17.09
CA GLU A 325 -1.80 -26.67 16.07
C GLU A 325 -2.02 -28.07 16.67
N LEU A 326 -1.49 -28.32 17.86
CA LEU A 326 -1.74 -29.56 18.62
C LEU A 326 -3.19 -29.66 19.14
N SER A 327 -3.94 -28.55 19.22
CA SER A 327 -5.27 -28.53 19.82
C SER A 327 -6.34 -29.27 19.00
N ILE A 328 -6.13 -29.43 17.69
CA ILE A 328 -7.10 -30.08 16.77
C ILE A 328 -6.86 -31.60 16.68
N ALA A 329 -5.64 -32.08 16.95
CA ALA A 329 -5.30 -33.52 16.89
C ALA A 329 -5.26 -34.21 18.26
N GLN A 330 -5.09 -33.48 19.37
CA GLN A 330 -4.90 -34.05 20.71
C GLN A 330 -6.19 -34.19 21.54
N SER A 331 -7.37 -34.01 20.96
CA SER A 331 -8.66 -34.22 21.65
C SER A 331 -8.89 -35.70 22.07
N ALA A 332 -7.99 -36.61 21.69
CA ALA A 332 -8.14 -38.06 21.89
C ALA A 332 -7.12 -38.70 22.85
N GLN A 333 -6.61 -38.00 23.86
CA GLN A 333 -6.05 -38.66 25.07
C GLN A 333 -5.89 -37.67 26.24
N ARG A 334 -6.92 -37.64 27.10
CA ARG A 334 -6.93 -36.90 28.36
C ARG A 334 -5.98 -37.54 29.39
N LEU A 335 -5.56 -36.67 30.33
CA LEU A 335 -5.26 -36.91 31.75
C LEU A 335 -3.85 -37.44 32.10
N ILE A 336 -2.98 -36.55 32.62
CA ILE A 336 -2.48 -36.51 34.01
C ILE A 336 -1.22 -35.61 34.15
N THR A 337 -1.37 -34.52 34.93
CA THR A 337 -0.40 -33.82 35.83
C THR A 337 0.92 -33.26 35.26
N GLN A 338 1.52 -32.16 35.72
CA GLN A 338 1.24 -31.18 36.76
C GLN A 338 2.19 -29.99 36.51
N THR A 339 1.67 -28.77 36.73
CA THR A 339 2.33 -27.55 37.25
C THR A 339 3.77 -27.22 36.84
N VAL A 340 3.91 -26.16 36.05
CA VAL A 340 5.03 -25.20 36.17
C VAL A 340 4.40 -23.80 36.29
N PRO A 341 4.89 -22.92 37.19
CA PRO A 341 4.23 -21.65 37.49
C PRO A 341 4.28 -20.74 36.27
N ARG A 342 3.12 -20.31 35.76
CA ARG A 342 3.05 -19.15 34.87
C ARG A 342 3.40 -17.93 35.72
N HIS A 343 4.63 -17.45 35.58
CA HIS A 343 5.00 -16.15 36.12
C HIS A 343 4.12 -15.08 35.50
N ASN A 344 3.28 -14.48 36.35
CA ASN A 344 2.76 -13.13 36.17
C ASN A 344 3.96 -12.20 36.01
N ARG A 345 4.17 -11.65 34.81
CA ARG A 345 5.04 -10.50 34.59
C ARG A 345 4.22 -9.47 33.84
N ALA A 346 4.15 -8.26 34.39
CA ALA A 346 3.55 -7.12 33.72
C ALA A 346 4.26 -6.91 32.37
N ILE A 347 3.47 -6.99 31.32
CA ILE A 347 3.79 -6.83 29.91
C ILE A 347 4.28 -5.38 29.70
N CYS A 348 5.46 -5.16 29.10
CA CYS A 348 5.93 -3.81 28.75
C CYS A 348 5.30 -3.40 27.41
N SER A 349 4.17 -2.70 27.45
CA SER A 349 3.20 -2.64 26.35
C SER A 349 3.68 -2.05 25.00
N LEU A 350 4.68 -1.15 24.95
CA LEU A 350 5.20 -0.66 23.66
C LEU A 350 6.09 -1.68 22.92
N ALA A 351 6.82 -2.51 23.66
CA ALA A 351 7.65 -3.55 23.07
C ALA A 351 6.78 -4.60 22.36
N ASP A 352 5.71 -5.03 23.02
CA ASP A 352 4.75 -5.99 22.47
C ASP A 352 4.01 -5.41 21.24
N PHE A 353 3.66 -4.12 21.28
CA PHE A 353 3.11 -3.44 20.09
C PHE A 353 4.11 -3.40 18.92
N SER A 354 5.39 -3.16 19.21
CA SER A 354 6.45 -3.15 18.19
C SER A 354 6.68 -4.54 17.59
N ASP A 355 6.64 -5.59 18.42
CA ASP A 355 6.73 -6.98 17.99
C ASP A 355 5.51 -7.41 17.17
N LEU A 356 4.30 -6.98 17.54
CA LEU A 356 3.10 -7.15 16.73
C LEU A 356 3.26 -6.50 15.35
N CYS A 357 3.70 -5.24 15.29
CA CYS A 357 3.91 -4.54 14.02
C CYS A 357 4.89 -5.31 13.12
N ARG A 358 5.95 -5.87 13.69
CA ARG A 358 6.91 -6.72 12.98
C ARG A 358 6.24 -7.98 12.42
N LEU A 359 5.53 -8.75 13.26
CA LEU A 359 4.82 -9.98 12.85
C LEU A 359 3.82 -9.72 11.71
N VAL A 360 3.04 -8.64 11.82
CA VAL A 360 2.08 -8.23 10.79
C VAL A 360 2.77 -7.79 9.50
N GLY A 361 3.94 -7.14 9.59
CA GLY A 361 4.73 -6.71 8.45
C GLY A 361 5.44 -7.85 7.71
N GLU A 362 5.74 -8.95 8.40
CA GLU A 362 6.43 -10.12 7.84
C GLU A 362 5.50 -11.06 7.06
N THR A 363 4.19 -11.04 7.34
CA THR A 363 3.21 -11.88 6.66
C THR A 363 2.48 -11.16 5.52
N ASN A 364 2.16 -11.90 4.45
CA ASN A 364 1.29 -11.43 3.37
C ASN A 364 -0.14 -11.99 3.47
N SER A 365 -0.40 -12.92 4.41
CA SER A 365 -1.72 -13.53 4.58
C SER A 365 -2.65 -12.59 5.34
N ARG A 366 -3.75 -12.18 4.69
CA ARG A 366 -4.79 -11.38 5.36
C ARG A 366 -5.30 -12.06 6.62
N VAL A 367 -5.52 -13.37 6.56
CA VAL A 367 -6.02 -14.18 7.69
C VAL A 367 -5.03 -14.16 8.86
N ALA A 368 -3.74 -14.40 8.59
CA ALA A 368 -2.71 -14.39 9.64
C ALA A 368 -2.57 -13.00 10.28
N LYS A 369 -2.69 -11.92 9.48
CA LYS A 369 -2.70 -10.55 10.04
C LYS A 369 -3.90 -10.35 10.96
N THR A 370 -5.10 -10.72 10.53
CA THR A 370 -6.29 -10.60 11.37
C THR A 370 -6.11 -11.37 12.68
N GLU A 371 -5.59 -12.59 12.63
CA GLU A 371 -5.33 -13.41 13.81
C GLU A 371 -4.30 -12.80 14.78
N PHE A 372 -3.18 -12.26 14.26
CA PHE A 372 -2.19 -11.59 15.12
C PHE A 372 -2.77 -10.36 15.79
N LEU A 373 -3.52 -9.56 15.03
CA LEU A 373 -4.16 -8.35 15.53
C LEU A 373 -5.26 -8.69 16.55
N SER A 374 -6.13 -9.67 16.25
CA SER A 374 -7.25 -10.07 17.11
C SER A 374 -6.74 -10.62 18.44
N ASN A 375 -5.73 -11.50 18.40
CA ASN A 375 -5.10 -12.05 19.60
C ASN A 375 -4.42 -10.97 20.44
N TYR A 376 -3.76 -9.99 19.82
CA TYR A 376 -3.17 -8.88 20.56
C TYR A 376 -4.25 -8.04 21.25
N LEU A 377 -5.26 -7.57 20.50
CA LEU A 377 -6.33 -6.71 21.02
C LEU A 377 -7.12 -7.39 22.16
N LYS A 378 -7.38 -8.69 22.04
CA LYS A 378 -8.10 -9.48 23.04
C LYS A 378 -7.37 -9.60 24.38
N ASN A 379 -6.04 -9.55 24.36
CA ASN A 379 -5.21 -9.74 25.55
C ASN A 379 -4.83 -8.41 26.25
N LEU A 380 -5.26 -7.26 25.75
CA LEU A 380 -5.04 -5.96 26.40
C LEU A 380 -5.93 -5.81 27.65
N GLU A 381 -5.30 -5.63 28.80
CA GLU A 381 -5.99 -5.61 30.10
C GLU A 381 -6.95 -4.42 30.23
N THR A 382 -6.48 -3.22 29.90
CA THR A 382 -7.22 -1.97 30.07
C THR A 382 -7.94 -1.51 28.79
N GLU A 383 -9.04 -0.79 28.95
CA GLU A 383 -9.75 -0.18 27.82
C GLU A 383 -8.97 0.97 27.18
N GLN A 384 -8.15 1.68 27.98
CA GLN A 384 -7.27 2.73 27.48
C GLN A 384 -6.22 2.13 26.53
N ASP A 385 -5.56 1.04 26.92
CA ASP A 385 -4.58 0.36 26.07
C ASP A 385 -5.21 -0.16 24.78
N LEU A 386 -6.41 -0.74 24.89
CA LEU A 386 -7.18 -1.21 23.73
C LEU A 386 -7.49 -0.07 22.76
N GLY A 387 -7.97 1.06 23.26
CA GLY A 387 -8.28 2.24 22.45
C GLY A 387 -7.04 2.78 21.73
N LEU A 388 -5.92 2.92 22.46
CA LEU A 388 -4.65 3.40 21.90
C LEU A 388 -4.09 2.47 20.85
N ALA A 389 -4.03 1.16 21.14
CA ALA A 389 -3.54 0.17 20.21
C ALA A 389 -4.37 0.15 18.91
N ALA A 390 -5.70 0.16 19.01
CA ALA A 390 -6.57 0.17 17.84
C ALA A 390 -6.34 1.40 16.95
N VAL A 391 -6.16 2.58 17.55
CA VAL A 391 -5.81 3.82 16.82
C VAL A 391 -4.45 3.68 16.15
N TRP A 392 -3.42 3.26 16.88
CA TRP A 392 -2.06 3.18 16.34
C TRP A 392 -1.91 2.14 15.25
N LEU A 393 -2.69 1.05 15.29
CA LEU A 393 -2.74 0.07 14.21
C LEU A 393 -3.16 0.71 12.87
N THR A 394 -3.96 1.78 12.87
CA THR A 394 -4.30 2.52 11.64
C THR A 394 -3.16 3.40 11.11
N GLY A 395 -2.07 3.54 11.86
CA GLY A 395 -0.92 4.38 11.53
C GLY A 395 -0.99 5.80 12.10
N GLU A 396 -2.03 6.13 12.86
CA GLU A 396 -2.19 7.45 13.48
C GLU A 396 -1.59 7.48 14.88
N ALA A 397 -0.88 8.55 15.24
CA ALA A 397 -0.29 8.72 16.57
C ALA A 397 -1.31 9.13 17.65
N LEU A 398 -2.36 9.86 17.24
CA LEU A 398 -3.43 10.34 18.12
C LEU A 398 -4.79 10.05 17.46
N PRO A 399 -5.85 9.77 18.24
CA PRO A 399 -7.18 9.59 17.68
C PRO A 399 -7.65 10.88 16.98
N ARG A 400 -8.41 10.72 15.88
CA ARG A 400 -9.11 11.83 15.24
C ARG A 400 -10.18 12.36 16.19
N HIS A 401 -9.91 13.49 16.83
CA HIS A 401 -10.90 14.23 17.61
C HIS A 401 -11.04 15.65 17.03
N ASN A 402 -12.29 16.06 16.86
CA ASN A 402 -12.80 17.42 16.56
C ASN A 402 -11.72 18.46 16.25
N GLY A 403 -11.43 18.68 14.97
CA GLY A 403 -10.57 19.79 14.50
C GLY A 403 -9.07 19.66 14.83
N ARG A 404 -8.64 18.61 15.53
CA ARG A 404 -7.21 18.39 15.83
C ARG A 404 -6.51 17.89 14.57
N ARG A 405 -5.52 18.67 14.09
CA ARG A 405 -4.68 18.23 12.96
C ARG A 405 -3.95 16.93 13.33
N PRO A 406 -3.82 15.97 12.41
CA PRO A 406 -2.99 14.79 12.62
C PRO A 406 -1.58 15.19 13.08
N LEU A 407 -1.08 14.50 14.11
CA LEU A 407 0.29 14.72 14.58
C LEU A 407 1.25 14.05 13.60
N HIS A 408 1.73 14.82 12.63
CA HIS A 408 2.76 14.38 11.71
C HIS A 408 4.06 15.15 11.89
N ALA A 409 5.17 14.41 11.99
CA ALA A 409 6.52 14.96 11.95
C ALA A 409 7.12 14.70 10.56
N GLY A 410 7.47 15.79 9.86
CA GLY A 410 8.19 15.68 8.59
C GLY A 410 9.58 15.08 8.78
N SER A 411 10.14 14.49 7.71
CA SER A 411 11.48 13.91 7.70
C SER A 411 12.56 14.91 8.15
N ALA A 412 12.38 16.21 7.88
CA ALA A 412 13.28 17.26 8.35
C ALA A 412 13.30 17.40 9.88
N THR A 413 12.14 17.28 10.55
CA THR A 413 12.04 17.32 12.01
C THR A 413 12.70 16.09 12.64
N ILE A 414 12.41 14.90 12.09
CA ILE A 414 13.00 13.63 12.54
C ILE A 414 14.53 13.66 12.35
N ARG A 415 15.01 14.11 11.19
CA ARG A 415 16.44 14.30 10.92
C ARG A 415 17.10 15.18 11.98
N ARG A 416 16.52 16.35 12.24
CA ARG A 416 17.08 17.29 13.23
C ARG A 416 17.10 16.69 14.62
N ALA A 417 16.03 16.00 15.03
CA ALA A 417 15.98 15.33 16.33
C ALA A 417 17.09 14.26 16.48
N LEU A 418 17.34 13.46 15.45
CA LEU A 418 18.43 12.48 15.47
C LEU A 418 19.83 13.13 15.50
N LEU A 419 20.02 14.26 14.81
CA LEU A 419 21.29 15.00 14.79
C LEU A 419 21.56 15.80 16.08
N GLU A 420 20.53 16.10 16.88
CA GLU A 420 20.71 16.70 18.22
C GLU A 420 21.22 15.69 19.25
N ILE A 421 21.17 14.39 18.95
CA ILE A 421 21.73 13.36 19.85
C ILE A 421 23.26 13.46 19.80
N PRO A 422 23.96 13.75 20.92
CA PRO A 422 25.40 14.07 20.89
C PRO A 422 26.31 12.99 20.29
N ALA A 423 25.88 11.71 20.32
CA ALA A 423 26.61 10.58 19.79
C ALA A 423 26.44 10.39 18.27
N VAL A 424 25.51 11.09 17.63
CA VAL A 424 25.21 10.95 16.20
C VAL A 424 26.02 11.94 15.38
N ARG A 425 26.81 11.44 14.42
CA ARG A 425 27.57 12.27 13.47
C ARG A 425 26.76 12.55 12.22
N GLU A 426 26.81 13.76 11.70
CA GLU A 426 26.02 14.14 10.51
C GLU A 426 26.42 13.35 9.27
N GLU A 427 27.72 13.09 9.06
CA GLU A 427 28.20 12.30 7.94
C GLU A 427 27.61 10.88 7.99
N ARG A 428 27.63 10.26 9.17
CA ARG A 428 27.11 8.90 9.36
C ARG A 428 25.60 8.83 9.21
N TYR A 429 24.87 9.82 9.73
CA TYR A 429 23.44 9.95 9.49
C TYR A 429 23.15 10.01 7.97
N ARG A 430 23.91 10.80 7.20
CA ARG A 430 23.72 10.92 5.75
C ARG A 430 23.96 9.59 5.04
N GLU A 431 25.01 8.85 5.40
CA GLU A 431 25.28 7.51 4.86
C GLU A 431 24.11 6.55 5.10
N ILE A 432 23.64 6.47 6.35
CA ILE A 432 22.52 5.61 6.73
C ILE A 432 21.25 6.06 6.00
N SER A 433 20.92 7.35 6.02
CA SER A 433 19.73 7.90 5.38
C SER A 433 19.77 7.78 3.85
N LEU A 434 20.94 7.76 3.22
CA LEU A 434 21.06 7.50 1.77
C LEU A 434 20.89 6.01 1.46
N SER A 435 21.30 5.13 2.38
CA SER A 435 21.07 3.68 2.25
C SER A 435 19.60 3.29 2.47
N GLN A 436 18.87 4.06 3.28
CA GLN A 436 17.47 3.82 3.67
C GLN A 436 16.53 4.91 3.12
N ASN A 437 15.61 4.57 2.22
CA ASN A 437 14.57 5.51 1.77
C ASN A 437 13.36 5.56 2.73
N ASP A 438 13.64 5.52 4.04
CA ASP A 438 12.67 5.44 5.11
C ASP A 438 13.22 6.12 6.38
N SER A 439 12.56 7.18 6.85
CA SER A 439 12.94 7.91 8.05
C SER A 439 12.89 7.04 9.31
N ALA A 440 11.94 6.10 9.40
CA ALA A 440 11.81 5.22 10.56
C ALA A 440 12.94 4.19 10.58
N ARG A 441 13.22 3.56 9.43
CA ARG A 441 14.34 2.62 9.32
C ARG A 441 15.68 3.32 9.53
N THR A 442 15.84 4.55 9.02
CA THR A 442 17.01 5.40 9.28
C THR A 442 17.17 5.64 10.77
N ALA A 443 16.09 6.05 11.46
CA ALA A 443 16.12 6.27 12.90
C ALA A 443 16.58 5.03 13.66
N ARG A 444 16.04 3.85 13.33
CA ARG A 444 16.49 2.58 13.94
C ARG A 444 17.98 2.35 13.75
N LEU A 445 18.49 2.43 12.52
CA LEU A 445 19.89 2.13 12.23
C LEU A 445 20.83 3.14 12.91
N VAL A 446 20.46 4.42 12.96
CA VAL A 446 21.20 5.46 13.68
C VAL A 446 21.22 5.16 15.18
N LEU A 447 20.06 4.83 15.77
CA LEU A 447 19.92 4.48 17.18
C LEU A 447 20.68 3.18 17.55
N GLN A 448 20.82 2.23 16.63
CA GLN A 448 21.61 1.00 16.83
C GLN A 448 23.12 1.26 16.91
N GLU A 449 23.63 2.37 16.35
CA GLU A 449 25.05 2.68 16.33
C GLU A 449 25.54 3.47 17.55
N ILE A 450 24.62 3.89 18.42
CA ILE A 450 24.92 4.71 19.60
C ILE A 450 24.64 3.94 20.90
N PRO A 451 25.40 4.20 21.97
CA PRO A 451 25.19 3.53 23.26
C PRO A 451 23.94 4.09 23.96
N LEU A 452 22.81 3.39 23.86
CA LEU A 452 21.55 3.75 24.50
C LEU A 452 21.36 3.05 25.85
N ARG A 453 20.54 3.64 26.73
CA ARG A 453 20.01 3.02 27.95
C ARG A 453 18.48 3.05 27.89
N PRO A 454 17.84 2.08 27.22
CA PRO A 454 16.39 2.10 27.06
C PRO A 454 15.65 2.03 28.40
N GLU A 455 14.60 2.82 28.53
CA GLU A 455 13.67 2.80 29.66
C GLU A 455 12.33 2.21 29.22
N PRO A 456 11.65 1.38 30.04
CA PRO A 456 10.33 0.86 29.71
C PRO A 456 9.33 2.01 29.47
N LEU A 457 8.60 1.94 28.35
CA LEU A 457 7.52 2.87 28.01
C LEU A 457 6.24 2.08 27.75
N ASP A 458 5.14 2.49 28.40
CA ASP A 458 3.82 1.93 28.18
C ASP A 458 3.02 2.74 27.14
N LEU A 459 1.88 2.21 26.68
CA LEU A 459 1.04 2.91 25.70
C LEU A 459 0.54 4.28 26.23
N PRO A 460 0.05 4.41 27.48
CA PRO A 460 -0.37 5.71 28.00
C PRO A 460 0.78 6.72 28.09
N GLY A 461 1.99 6.28 28.46
CA GLY A 461 3.18 7.13 28.47
C GLY A 461 3.58 7.60 27.07
N LEU A 462 3.40 6.76 26.04
CA LEU A 462 3.62 7.16 24.65
C LEU A 462 2.52 8.12 24.15
N GLU A 463 1.25 7.92 24.53
CA GLU A 463 0.17 8.87 24.25
C GLU A 463 0.47 10.25 24.86
N ALA A 464 0.85 10.29 26.14
CA ALA A 464 1.21 11.52 26.84
C ALA A 464 2.34 12.27 26.12
N PHE A 465 3.33 11.53 25.59
CA PHE A 465 4.38 12.08 24.75
C PHE A 465 3.82 12.69 23.45
N PHE A 466 2.94 11.99 22.72
CA PHE A 466 2.32 12.54 21.51
C PHE A 466 1.47 13.78 21.79
N ILE A 467 0.72 13.80 22.89
CA ILE A 467 -0.04 14.98 23.31
C ILE A 467 0.90 16.17 23.56
N ALA A 468 1.97 15.98 24.34
CA ALA A 468 2.95 17.03 24.60
C ALA A 468 3.65 17.52 23.33
N LEU A 469 3.95 16.62 22.39
CA LEU A 469 4.56 16.95 21.10
C LEU A 469 3.62 17.78 20.20
N SER A 470 2.31 17.50 20.28
CA SER A 470 1.27 18.26 19.57
C SER A 470 1.07 19.67 20.12
N GLN A 471 1.28 19.87 21.43
CA GLN A 471 1.13 21.14 22.13
C GLN A 471 2.40 22.02 22.08
N SER A 472 3.52 21.50 21.55
CA SER A 472 4.78 22.23 21.48
C SER A 472 4.65 23.52 20.67
N SER A 473 5.12 24.62 21.25
CA SER A 473 4.91 26.00 20.78
C SER A 473 5.84 26.42 19.63
N GLY A 474 6.81 25.56 19.27
CA GLY A 474 7.75 25.80 18.17
C GLY A 474 8.47 24.53 17.68
N SER A 475 9.13 24.63 16.52
CA SER A 475 9.85 23.51 15.90
C SER A 475 11.04 23.02 16.73
N ILE A 476 11.73 23.93 17.43
CA ILE A 476 12.88 23.62 18.29
C ILE A 476 12.45 22.79 19.49
N GLU A 477 11.41 23.22 20.22
CA GLU A 477 10.87 22.47 21.35
C GLU A 477 10.46 21.05 20.94
N ARG A 478 9.79 20.93 19.78
CA ARG A 478 9.39 19.63 19.20
C ARG A 478 10.59 18.74 18.87
N ILE A 479 11.66 19.30 18.31
CA ILE A 479 12.90 18.59 17.98
C ILE A 479 13.57 18.07 19.26
N ASN A 480 13.68 18.89 20.30
CA ASN A 480 14.33 18.53 21.56
C ASN A 480 13.56 17.41 22.27
N ARG A 481 12.23 17.54 22.39
CA ARG A 481 11.37 16.51 22.98
C ARG A 481 11.47 15.17 22.24
N LEU A 482 11.52 15.22 20.90
CA LEU A 482 11.68 14.01 20.09
C LEU A 482 13.07 13.38 20.27
N SER A 483 14.13 14.19 20.31
CA SER A 483 15.51 13.73 20.55
C SER A 483 15.66 13.04 21.90
N GLU A 484 15.18 13.68 22.98
CA GLU A 484 15.17 13.12 24.33
C GLU A 484 14.41 11.78 24.36
N ARG A 485 13.22 11.73 23.77
CA ARG A 485 12.43 10.50 23.71
C ARG A 485 13.15 9.39 22.95
N LEU A 486 13.69 9.66 21.76
CA LEU A 486 14.39 8.65 20.96
C LEU A 486 15.64 8.09 21.67
N THR A 487 16.31 8.89 22.49
CA THR A 487 17.47 8.46 23.29
C THR A 487 17.07 7.55 24.46
N SER A 488 15.83 7.63 24.93
CA SER A 488 15.27 6.77 26.00
C SER A 488 14.69 5.44 25.50
N LEU A 489 14.58 5.24 24.18
CA LEU A 489 13.89 4.08 23.59
C LEU A 489 14.85 3.02 23.07
N HIS A 490 14.39 1.77 23.02
CA HIS A 490 15.08 0.75 22.25
C HIS A 490 15.00 1.10 20.74
N PRO A 491 16.01 0.79 19.91
CA PRO A 491 15.99 1.17 18.49
C PRO A 491 14.76 0.69 17.70
N ALA A 492 14.22 -0.48 18.04
CA ALA A 492 12.98 -0.99 17.44
C ALA A 492 11.73 -0.18 17.86
N GLU A 493 11.66 0.28 19.11
CA GLU A 493 10.58 1.14 19.60
C GLU A 493 10.70 2.54 18.98
N GLY A 494 11.93 3.05 18.83
CA GLY A 494 12.22 4.26 18.09
C GLY A 494 11.75 4.20 16.63
N GLU A 495 11.92 3.05 15.96
CA GLU A 495 11.35 2.79 14.62
C GLU A 495 9.82 2.94 14.64
N THR A 496 9.15 2.29 15.59
CA THR A 496 7.68 2.31 15.74
C THR A 496 7.15 3.73 16.01
N VAL A 497 7.79 4.47 16.92
CA VAL A 497 7.42 5.86 17.22
C VAL A 497 7.57 6.75 15.99
N VAL A 498 8.66 6.61 15.23
CA VAL A 498 8.84 7.38 13.99
C VAL A 498 7.81 6.99 12.94
N LYS A 499 7.45 5.70 12.80
CA LYS A 499 6.37 5.24 11.90
C LYS A 499 5.05 5.93 12.20
N LEU A 500 4.62 5.94 13.46
CA LEU A 500 3.40 6.62 13.92
C LEU A 500 3.45 8.13 13.66
N LEU A 501 4.59 8.78 13.92
CA LEU A 501 4.78 10.21 13.63
C LEU A 501 4.80 10.52 12.13
N THR A 502 5.18 9.58 11.27
CA THR A 502 5.11 9.76 9.81
C THR A 502 3.75 9.40 9.22
N GLY A 503 2.83 8.83 10.01
CA GLY A 503 1.47 8.49 9.59
C GLY A 503 1.35 7.19 8.79
N ASP A 504 2.39 6.34 8.78
CA ASP A 504 2.39 5.08 8.03
C ASP A 504 3.28 4.04 8.71
N LEU A 505 2.68 2.94 9.17
CA LEU A 505 3.40 1.80 9.75
C LEU A 505 4.18 1.00 8.69
N ARG A 506 3.79 1.09 7.41
CA ARG A 506 4.37 0.35 6.27
C ARG A 506 4.32 -1.18 6.41
N ILE A 507 3.34 -1.69 7.15
CA ILE A 507 3.15 -3.14 7.42
C ILE A 507 2.02 -3.76 6.59
N GLY A 508 1.53 -3.04 5.57
CA GLY A 508 0.44 -3.50 4.70
C GLY A 508 -0.88 -3.71 5.46
N LEU A 509 -1.12 -2.88 6.47
CA LEU A 509 -2.34 -2.84 7.25
C LEU A 509 -3.23 -1.71 6.72
N LYS A 510 -4.51 -2.00 6.56
CA LYS A 510 -5.55 -1.02 6.17
C LYS A 510 -6.57 -0.97 7.29
N GLU A 511 -7.24 0.17 7.44
CA GLU A 511 -8.29 0.39 8.45
C GLU A 511 -9.31 -0.76 8.51
N GLY A 512 -9.80 -1.22 7.34
CA GLY A 512 -10.73 -2.36 7.29
C GLY A 512 -10.17 -3.73 7.67
N LEU A 513 -8.87 -3.85 7.93
CA LEU A 513 -8.30 -5.05 8.56
C LEU A 513 -8.31 -4.93 10.10
N VAL A 514 -8.19 -3.70 10.63
CA VAL A 514 -8.35 -3.44 12.07
C VAL A 514 -9.80 -3.66 12.49
N GLU A 515 -10.76 -3.22 11.67
CA GLU A 515 -12.19 -3.46 11.88
C GLU A 515 -12.49 -4.98 11.96
N ASP A 516 -11.94 -5.76 11.03
CA ASP A 516 -12.08 -7.23 11.04
C ASP A 516 -11.43 -7.86 12.27
N ALA A 517 -10.26 -7.37 12.68
CA ALA A 517 -9.56 -7.87 13.87
C ALA A 517 -10.32 -7.56 15.17
N ILE A 518 -10.96 -6.39 15.27
CA ILE A 518 -11.84 -6.03 16.40
C ILE A 518 -13.07 -6.94 16.44
N ALA A 519 -13.69 -7.18 15.29
CA ALA A 519 -14.83 -8.09 15.17
C ALA A 519 -14.46 -9.52 15.64
N GLU A 520 -13.31 -10.02 15.19
CA GLU A 520 -12.80 -11.35 15.58
C GLU A 520 -12.41 -11.41 17.07
N ALA A 521 -11.72 -10.39 17.59
CA ALA A 521 -11.25 -10.35 18.99
C ALA A 521 -12.40 -10.44 20.00
N PHE A 522 -13.52 -9.77 19.72
CA PHE A 522 -14.64 -9.61 20.65
C PHE A 522 -15.91 -10.36 20.23
N GLY A 523 -15.87 -11.10 19.12
CA GLY A 523 -16.99 -11.90 18.61
C GLY A 523 -18.18 -11.05 18.17
N ALA A 524 -17.93 -9.89 17.56
CA ALA A 524 -18.95 -9.00 17.00
C ALA A 524 -19.12 -9.21 15.49
N ASP A 525 -20.25 -8.79 14.93
CA ASP A 525 -20.43 -8.78 13.48
C ASP A 525 -19.55 -7.70 12.83
N ALA A 526 -18.80 -8.07 11.78
CA ALA A 526 -17.89 -7.13 11.13
C ALA A 526 -18.62 -5.95 10.49
N ALA A 527 -19.86 -6.10 10.02
CA ALA A 527 -20.63 -4.99 9.49
C ALA A 527 -21.10 -4.04 10.61
N GLU A 528 -21.43 -4.55 11.79
CA GLU A 528 -21.74 -3.72 12.97
C GLU A 528 -20.51 -2.92 13.44
N VAL A 529 -19.33 -3.53 13.49
CA VAL A 529 -18.08 -2.83 13.84
C VAL A 529 -17.79 -1.71 12.84
N ARG A 530 -17.89 -1.99 11.53
CA ARG A 530 -17.71 -0.97 10.48
C ARG A 530 -18.74 0.14 10.56
N HIS A 531 -19.98 -0.19 10.91
CA HIS A 531 -21.04 0.80 11.07
C HIS A 531 -20.77 1.71 12.27
N ALA A 532 -20.45 1.13 13.44
CA ALA A 532 -20.08 1.88 14.63
C ALA A 532 -18.83 2.75 14.42
N HIS A 533 -17.83 2.23 13.72
CA HIS A 533 -16.63 2.99 13.37
C HIS A 533 -16.93 4.18 12.47
N MET A 534 -17.77 3.99 11.44
CA MET A 534 -18.21 5.07 10.56
C MET A 534 -18.94 6.18 11.33
N LEU A 535 -19.76 5.84 12.34
CA LEU A 535 -20.50 6.83 13.13
C LEU A 535 -19.59 7.58 14.12
N THR A 536 -18.73 6.85 14.84
CA THR A 536 -17.85 7.43 15.87
C THR A 536 -16.65 8.16 15.28
N GLY A 537 -16.18 7.75 14.09
CA GLY A 537 -14.93 8.22 13.47
C GLY A 537 -13.68 7.84 14.25
N ASN A 538 -13.80 6.95 15.24
CA ASN A 538 -12.74 6.60 16.16
C ASN A 538 -12.72 5.08 16.37
N ILE A 539 -11.73 4.43 15.76
CA ILE A 539 -11.55 2.99 15.84
C ILE A 539 -11.25 2.51 17.27
N GLY A 540 -10.59 3.35 18.09
CA GLY A 540 -10.28 3.03 19.48
C GLY A 540 -11.53 2.96 20.34
N GLU A 541 -12.40 3.96 20.22
CA GLU A 541 -13.72 3.93 20.85
C GLU A 541 -14.57 2.76 20.34
N THR A 542 -14.52 2.49 19.04
CA THR A 542 -15.23 1.35 18.45
C THR A 542 -14.75 0.02 19.03
N ALA A 543 -13.46 -0.15 19.25
CA ALA A 543 -12.89 -1.34 19.89
C ALA A 543 -13.39 -1.51 21.34
N ILE A 544 -13.49 -0.41 22.10
CA ILE A 544 -14.04 -0.40 23.46
C ILE A 544 -15.52 -0.79 23.44
N LEU A 545 -16.32 -0.18 22.56
CA LEU A 545 -17.74 -0.53 22.38
C LEU A 545 -17.93 -1.99 21.98
N ALA A 546 -17.07 -2.53 21.10
CA ALA A 546 -17.08 -3.94 20.72
C ALA A 546 -16.80 -4.86 21.91
N ARG A 547 -15.75 -4.57 22.69
CA ARG A 547 -15.39 -5.34 23.91
C ARG A 547 -16.53 -5.36 24.93
N GLN A 548 -17.24 -4.24 25.08
CA GLN A 548 -18.37 -4.12 26.00
C GLN A 548 -19.70 -4.63 25.41
N LYS A 549 -19.73 -5.07 24.15
CA LYS A 549 -20.95 -5.47 23.41
C LYS A 549 -21.99 -4.34 23.31
N ARG A 550 -21.52 -3.10 23.16
CA ARG A 550 -22.31 -1.86 23.12
C ARG A 550 -22.18 -1.12 21.79
N LEU A 551 -21.87 -1.82 20.70
CA LEU A 551 -21.76 -1.22 19.35
C LEU A 551 -23.02 -0.47 18.91
N HIS A 552 -24.19 -0.87 19.40
CA HIS A 552 -25.46 -0.19 19.14
C HIS A 552 -25.57 1.22 19.77
N GLU A 553 -24.68 1.57 20.70
CA GLU A 553 -24.61 2.91 21.29
C GLU A 553 -23.71 3.88 20.49
N ALA A 554 -23.03 3.38 19.45
CA ALA A 554 -22.27 4.23 18.56
C ALA A 554 -23.21 5.23 17.87
N SER A 555 -22.89 6.52 18.00
CA SER A 555 -23.71 7.61 17.50
C SER A 555 -22.93 8.53 16.58
N LEU A 556 -23.67 9.18 15.68
CA LEU A 556 -23.09 10.16 14.76
C LEU A 556 -22.50 11.35 15.52
N ARG A 557 -21.30 11.78 15.13
CA ARG A 557 -20.65 12.97 15.66
C ARG A 557 -20.46 14.06 14.61
N PRO A 558 -20.79 15.32 14.92
CA PRO A 558 -20.39 16.45 14.08
C PRO A 558 -18.90 16.42 13.74
N LEU A 559 -18.55 16.91 12.56
CA LEU A 559 -17.18 16.91 11.99
C LEU A 559 -16.57 15.53 11.71
N VAL A 560 -17.28 14.42 11.97
CA VAL A 560 -16.96 13.08 11.47
C VAL A 560 -17.86 12.79 10.26
N PRO A 561 -17.34 12.81 9.02
CA PRO A 561 -18.18 12.58 7.85
C PRO A 561 -18.62 11.11 7.76
N ILE A 562 -19.91 10.88 7.55
CA ILE A 562 -20.47 9.53 7.36
C ILE A 562 -20.63 9.23 5.87
N LYS A 563 -20.71 7.95 5.48
CA LYS A 563 -20.92 7.64 4.05
C LYS A 563 -22.29 8.15 3.57
N CYS A 564 -22.32 8.89 2.46
CA CYS A 564 -23.58 9.34 1.86
C CYS A 564 -24.50 8.17 1.47
N MET A 565 -25.81 8.28 1.74
CA MET A 565 -26.83 7.35 1.21
C MET A 565 -26.93 7.48 -0.32
N LEU A 566 -27.00 6.36 -1.04
CA LEU A 566 -26.97 6.34 -2.51
C LEU A 566 -28.34 6.01 -3.11
N ALA A 567 -28.65 6.64 -4.24
CA ALA A 567 -29.85 6.36 -5.03
C ALA A 567 -29.62 5.28 -6.11
N SER A 568 -30.61 4.44 -6.34
CA SER A 568 -30.63 3.44 -7.43
C SER A 568 -31.21 4.03 -8.72
N PRO A 569 -30.75 3.62 -9.92
CA PRO A 569 -31.46 3.92 -11.16
C PRO A 569 -32.86 3.29 -11.16
N LEU A 570 -33.84 3.99 -11.73
CA LEU A 570 -35.10 3.35 -12.13
C LEU A 570 -34.85 2.52 -13.39
N GLU A 571 -35.59 1.42 -13.51
CA GLU A 571 -35.66 0.64 -14.75
C GLU A 571 -36.27 1.49 -15.88
N ARG A 572 -35.92 1.14 -17.12
CA ARG A 572 -36.33 1.87 -18.32
C ARG A 572 -37.03 0.93 -19.29
N GLY A 573 -37.96 1.47 -20.07
CA GLY A 573 -38.66 0.71 -21.10
C GLY A 573 -37.73 0.35 -22.26
N GLU A 574 -37.89 -0.86 -22.81
CA GLU A 574 -37.05 -1.35 -23.91
C GLU A 574 -37.25 -0.58 -25.23
N GLU A 575 -38.45 -0.03 -25.47
CA GLU A 575 -38.79 0.64 -26.72
C GLU A 575 -38.34 2.12 -26.76
N ASP A 576 -38.55 2.88 -25.69
CA ASP A 576 -38.38 4.35 -25.69
C ASP A 576 -37.29 4.87 -24.73
N ASP A 577 -36.62 3.98 -23.97
CA ASP A 577 -35.60 4.31 -22.94
C ASP A 577 -36.07 5.34 -21.89
N LEU A 578 -37.40 5.48 -21.74
CA LEU A 578 -38.03 6.33 -20.74
C LEU A 578 -38.05 5.65 -19.36
N PRO A 579 -37.92 6.41 -18.25
CA PRO A 579 -38.07 5.85 -16.91
C PRO A 579 -39.45 5.22 -16.73
N LEU A 580 -39.50 3.95 -16.30
CA LEU A 580 -40.75 3.24 -16.04
C LEU A 580 -41.33 3.69 -14.70
N PHE A 581 -42.01 4.83 -14.65
CA PHE A 581 -42.53 5.41 -13.38
C PHE A 581 -43.43 4.43 -12.59
N GLU A 582 -44.11 3.51 -13.28
CA GLU A 582 -44.94 2.46 -12.69
C GLU A 582 -44.12 1.42 -11.88
N SER A 583 -42.82 1.29 -12.15
CA SER A 583 -41.92 0.35 -11.48
C SER A 583 -41.30 0.90 -10.19
N LEU A 584 -41.71 2.09 -9.74
CA LEU A 584 -41.22 2.66 -8.49
C LEU A 584 -41.57 1.75 -7.31
N PRO A 585 -40.60 1.41 -6.43
CA PRO A 585 -40.74 0.33 -5.46
C PRO A 585 -41.45 0.75 -4.17
N PHE A 586 -42.09 1.92 -4.14
CA PHE A 586 -42.75 2.47 -2.96
C PHE A 586 -44.04 3.22 -3.33
N SER A 587 -44.97 3.30 -2.37
CA SER A 587 -46.32 3.84 -2.54
C SER A 587 -46.34 5.36 -2.55
N ALA A 588 -47.36 5.94 -3.19
CA ALA A 588 -47.67 7.35 -3.11
C ALA A 588 -48.05 7.80 -1.67
N PRO A 589 -47.80 9.06 -1.28
CA PRO A 589 -47.18 10.12 -2.09
C PRO A 589 -45.67 9.95 -2.24
N ILE A 590 -45.18 10.12 -3.46
CA ILE A 590 -43.75 10.06 -3.79
C ILE A 590 -43.18 11.47 -3.70
N TRP A 591 -42.08 11.64 -2.98
CA TRP A 591 -41.38 12.92 -2.92
C TRP A 591 -40.37 13.03 -4.04
N LEU A 592 -40.48 14.10 -4.82
CA LEU A 592 -39.64 14.39 -5.96
C LEU A 592 -38.79 15.62 -5.68
N GLU A 593 -37.48 15.47 -5.89
CA GLU A 593 -36.50 16.54 -5.73
C GLU A 593 -35.74 16.76 -7.05
N PRO A 594 -35.44 18.01 -7.42
CA PRO A 594 -34.54 18.30 -8.53
C PRO A 594 -33.20 17.58 -8.40
N LYS A 595 -32.82 16.83 -9.44
CA LYS A 595 -31.46 16.27 -9.52
C LYS A 595 -30.51 17.34 -10.05
N TYR A 596 -29.89 18.07 -9.13
CA TYR A 596 -28.87 19.05 -9.48
C TYR A 596 -27.61 18.40 -10.11
N ASP A 597 -26.90 19.20 -10.91
CA ASP A 597 -25.58 18.90 -11.50
C ASP A 597 -24.61 19.79 -10.71
N GLY A 598 -24.04 19.26 -9.65
CA GLY A 598 -23.24 19.97 -8.66
C GLY A 598 -22.22 19.07 -7.97
N ILE A 599 -21.74 19.48 -6.79
CA ILE A 599 -20.93 18.64 -5.91
C ILE A 599 -21.74 18.30 -4.67
N ARG A 600 -22.12 17.04 -4.53
CA ARG A 600 -22.69 16.54 -3.27
C ARG A 600 -21.67 16.69 -2.14
N ALA A 601 -22.11 17.31 -1.05
CA ALA A 601 -21.28 17.54 0.13
C ALA A 601 -22.09 17.45 1.43
N GLN A 602 -21.43 17.02 2.50
CA GLN A 602 -21.94 17.13 3.86
C GLN A 602 -21.36 18.36 4.54
N LEU A 603 -22.24 19.19 5.09
CA LEU A 603 -21.87 20.38 5.88
C LEU A 603 -22.10 20.06 7.36
N HIS A 604 -21.03 20.10 8.15
CA HIS A 604 -21.04 19.83 9.58
C HIS A 604 -20.70 21.10 10.34
N LYS A 605 -21.39 21.35 11.46
CA LYS A 605 -21.07 22.42 12.41
C LYS A 605 -21.13 21.92 13.85
N GLN A 606 -20.11 22.29 14.63
CA GLN A 606 -20.05 22.10 16.07
C GLN A 606 -19.39 23.30 16.75
N GLY A 607 -20.18 24.12 17.45
CA GLY A 607 -19.75 25.42 17.93
C GLY A 607 -19.22 26.29 16.79
N ASP A 608 -17.98 26.76 16.91
CA ASP A 608 -17.29 27.58 15.90
C ASP A 608 -16.61 26.75 14.79
N TRP A 609 -16.58 25.43 14.94
CA TRP A 609 -15.95 24.52 14.00
C TRP A 609 -16.95 24.13 12.92
N VAL A 610 -16.58 24.36 11.67
CA VAL A 610 -17.37 23.97 10.49
C VAL A 610 -16.46 23.17 9.57
N GLY A 611 -16.99 22.09 9.00
CA GLY A 611 -16.31 21.28 8.00
C GLY A 611 -17.24 20.96 6.83
N LEU A 612 -16.66 20.90 5.63
CA LEU A 612 -17.38 20.54 4.41
C LEU A 612 -16.71 19.33 3.78
N PHE A 613 -17.46 18.25 3.57
CA PHE A 613 -16.92 16.98 3.09
C PHE A 613 -17.57 16.59 1.77
N SER A 614 -16.77 16.20 0.79
CA SER A 614 -17.28 15.71 -0.49
C SER A 614 -18.01 14.38 -0.34
N ARG A 615 -18.66 13.93 -1.42
CA ARG A 615 -19.24 12.57 -1.52
C ARG A 615 -18.29 11.44 -1.08
N ASP A 616 -17.00 11.57 -1.38
CA ASP A 616 -15.97 10.59 -1.04
C ASP A 616 -15.33 10.89 0.33
N LEU A 617 -15.98 11.74 1.13
CA LEU A 617 -15.60 12.15 2.49
C LEU A 617 -14.29 12.94 2.57
N ARG A 618 -13.81 13.48 1.44
CA ARG A 618 -12.65 14.37 1.39
C ARG A 618 -13.04 15.74 1.94
N PRO A 619 -12.28 16.34 2.86
CA PRO A 619 -12.51 17.73 3.28
C PRO A 619 -12.31 18.69 2.10
N LEU A 620 -13.21 19.66 1.98
CA LEU A 620 -13.25 20.70 0.94
C LEU A 620 -13.07 22.11 1.53
N ASP A 621 -12.52 22.18 2.74
CA ASP A 621 -12.47 23.41 3.54
C ASP A 621 -11.64 24.51 2.87
N SER A 622 -10.54 24.13 2.21
CA SER A 622 -9.66 25.04 1.49
C SER A 622 -10.26 25.60 0.20
N GLU A 623 -11.12 24.82 -0.44
CA GLU A 623 -11.74 25.14 -1.72
C GLU A 623 -12.95 26.09 -1.54
N PHE A 624 -13.59 26.07 -0.36
CA PHE A 624 -14.80 26.84 -0.06
C PHE A 624 -14.77 27.59 1.30
N PRO A 625 -13.73 28.41 1.57
CA PRO A 625 -13.56 29.06 2.87
C PRO A 625 -14.65 30.11 3.18
N ASP A 626 -15.17 30.78 2.15
CA ASP A 626 -16.28 31.74 2.24
C ASP A 626 -17.59 31.08 2.66
N LEU A 627 -17.86 29.86 2.15
CA LEU A 627 -19.02 29.09 2.55
C LEU A 627 -18.90 28.62 4.02
N LEU A 628 -17.72 28.17 4.44
CA LEU A 628 -17.49 27.77 5.83
C LEU A 628 -17.67 28.94 6.80
N GLU A 629 -17.17 30.13 6.43
CA GLU A 629 -17.36 31.34 7.24
C GLU A 629 -18.85 31.70 7.37
N ALA A 630 -19.60 31.65 6.28
CA ALA A 630 -21.04 31.88 6.32
C ALA A 630 -21.77 30.84 7.18
N ALA A 631 -21.36 29.56 7.11
CA ALA A 631 -21.95 28.47 7.88
C ALA A 631 -21.73 28.63 9.40
N ARG A 632 -20.66 29.29 9.85
CA ARG A 632 -20.44 29.58 11.28
C ARG A 632 -21.57 30.40 11.90
N SER A 633 -22.21 31.25 11.08
CA SER A 633 -23.31 32.11 11.52
C SER A 633 -24.66 31.40 11.60
N LEU A 634 -24.75 30.14 11.15
CA LEU A 634 -25.96 29.34 11.26
C LEU A 634 -26.16 28.89 12.71
N ASP A 635 -27.40 29.00 13.18
CA ASP A 635 -27.76 28.64 14.55
C ASP A 635 -27.64 27.14 14.81
N GLY A 636 -27.18 26.79 16.02
CA GLY A 636 -27.01 25.42 16.51
C GLY A 636 -25.97 24.58 15.78
N ASP A 637 -25.80 23.34 16.24
CA ASP A 637 -24.88 22.36 15.69
C ASP A 637 -25.66 21.38 14.80
N PHE A 638 -25.08 20.94 13.69
CA PHE A 638 -25.79 20.12 12.71
C PHE A 638 -24.87 19.29 11.82
N VAL A 639 -25.47 18.29 11.17
CA VAL A 639 -24.92 17.60 10.01
C VAL A 639 -25.98 17.58 8.91
N MET A 640 -25.71 18.28 7.81
CA MET A 640 -26.59 18.35 6.63
C MET A 640 -25.97 17.66 5.42
N ASP A 641 -26.78 16.96 4.64
CA ASP A 641 -26.40 16.41 3.33
C ASP A 641 -27.04 17.28 2.23
N GLY A 642 -26.24 17.71 1.27
CA GLY A 642 -26.67 18.70 0.30
C GLY A 642 -25.86 18.70 -0.99
N GLU A 643 -26.26 19.57 -1.91
CA GLU A 643 -25.57 19.79 -3.17
C GLU A 643 -25.01 21.22 -3.24
N LEU A 644 -23.73 21.33 -3.55
CA LEU A 644 -23.10 22.61 -3.91
C LEU A 644 -23.32 22.89 -5.39
N ILE A 645 -23.91 24.04 -5.68
CA ILE A 645 -24.12 24.51 -7.05
C ILE A 645 -23.53 25.91 -7.22
N ALA A 646 -23.11 26.22 -8.45
CA ALA A 646 -22.81 27.59 -8.85
C ALA A 646 -24.14 28.28 -9.17
N TYR A 647 -24.36 29.47 -8.62
CA TYR A 647 -25.64 30.16 -8.71
C TYR A 647 -25.43 31.66 -8.85
N ALA A 648 -25.98 32.28 -9.89
CA ALA A 648 -25.88 33.73 -10.11
C ALA A 648 -27.16 34.26 -10.76
N GLU A 649 -27.53 35.51 -10.45
CA GLU A 649 -28.65 36.22 -11.11
C GLU A 649 -29.99 35.46 -11.10
N GLY A 650 -30.28 34.71 -10.03
CA GLY A 650 -31.52 33.95 -9.92
C GLY A 650 -31.57 32.67 -10.75
N ARG A 651 -30.45 32.25 -11.37
CA ARG A 651 -30.35 31.00 -12.11
C ARG A 651 -29.13 30.15 -11.71
N LYS A 652 -29.25 28.85 -11.92
CA LYS A 652 -28.15 27.90 -11.78
C LYS A 652 -27.14 28.09 -12.93
N LEU A 653 -25.86 28.08 -12.58
CA LEU A 653 -24.75 28.04 -13.53
C LEU A 653 -24.29 26.59 -13.78
N GLY A 654 -23.49 26.37 -14.82
CA GLY A 654 -23.07 25.01 -15.19
C GLY A 654 -21.99 24.44 -14.25
N PHE A 655 -21.81 23.13 -14.26
CA PHE A 655 -20.74 22.45 -13.50
C PHE A 655 -19.33 22.95 -13.88
N ALA A 656 -19.13 23.44 -15.10
CA ALA A 656 -17.87 24.02 -15.54
C ALA A 656 -17.49 25.28 -14.73
N ASP A 657 -18.46 26.06 -14.26
CA ASP A 657 -18.21 27.22 -13.41
C ASP A 657 -17.84 26.79 -11.98
N LEU A 658 -18.47 25.73 -11.49
CA LEU A 658 -18.11 25.09 -10.21
C LEU A 658 -16.69 24.49 -10.26
N GLN A 659 -16.25 23.95 -11.41
CA GLN A 659 -14.89 23.44 -11.60
C GLN A 659 -13.80 24.53 -11.49
N LYS A 660 -14.11 25.80 -11.81
CA LYS A 660 -13.17 26.92 -11.65
C LYS A 660 -12.80 27.15 -10.17
N ARG A 661 -13.75 26.90 -9.25
CA ARG A 661 -13.53 26.96 -7.79
C ARG A 661 -12.63 25.84 -7.28
N LEU A 662 -12.77 24.62 -7.81
CA LEU A 662 -12.02 23.46 -7.34
C LEU A 662 -10.50 23.57 -7.56
N GLY A 663 -10.05 24.36 -8.56
CA GLY A 663 -8.65 24.44 -8.96
C GLY A 663 -8.18 23.09 -9.55
N ARG A 664 -7.54 23.09 -10.72
CA ARG A 664 -7.04 21.82 -11.29
C ARG A 664 -6.00 21.15 -10.37
N GLN A 665 -6.44 20.21 -9.55
CA GLN A 665 -5.63 19.11 -9.02
C GLN A 665 -6.48 17.85 -8.84
N MET A 666 -6.78 17.15 -9.94
CA MET A 666 -6.97 15.69 -9.91
C MET A 666 -6.43 15.05 -11.20
N ALA A 667 -5.21 14.52 -11.06
CA ALA A 667 -4.51 13.46 -11.82
C ALA A 667 -4.33 13.57 -13.35
N GLY A 668 -3.06 13.64 -13.78
CA GLY A 668 -2.60 13.24 -15.12
C GLY A 668 -1.69 14.26 -15.79
N SER A 669 -0.41 13.90 -15.92
CA SER A 669 0.67 14.56 -16.68
C SER A 669 0.25 15.45 -17.86
N ASP A 670 0.61 16.73 -17.80
CA ASP A 670 1.55 17.31 -18.77
C ASP A 670 2.05 18.68 -18.29
N LEU A 671 3.34 18.93 -18.53
CA LEU A 671 3.98 20.24 -18.39
C LEU A 671 3.33 21.22 -19.38
N PHE A 672 3.29 22.49 -18.98
CA PHE A 672 2.73 23.66 -19.68
C PHE A 672 1.21 23.81 -19.55
N LEU A 673 0.77 24.62 -18.58
CA LEU A 673 -0.12 25.78 -18.75
C LEU A 673 -0.46 26.41 -17.37
N THR A 674 0.01 27.65 -17.21
CA THR A 674 -0.33 28.73 -16.27
C THR A 674 -1.17 28.46 -15.01
N ASP A 675 -0.56 28.81 -13.89
CA ASP A 675 -1.09 29.37 -12.63
C ASP A 675 -2.45 30.11 -12.76
N GLN A 676 -3.56 29.36 -12.75
CA GLN A 676 -4.91 29.92 -12.60
C GLN A 676 -5.41 29.48 -11.22
N GLY A 677 -5.26 30.36 -10.24
CA GLY A 677 -5.71 30.16 -8.86
C GLY A 677 -7.22 29.96 -8.74
N HIS A 678 -7.68 29.61 -7.54
CA HIS A 678 -9.11 29.47 -7.22
C HIS A 678 -9.88 30.76 -7.56
N ASP A 679 -10.92 30.65 -8.39
CA ASP A 679 -11.79 31.79 -8.70
C ASP A 679 -12.91 31.91 -7.65
N PHE A 680 -12.62 32.63 -6.57
CA PHE A 680 -13.57 32.89 -5.47
C PHE A 680 -14.71 33.86 -5.87
N SER A 681 -14.72 34.39 -7.10
CA SER A 681 -15.81 35.28 -7.56
C SER A 681 -17.09 34.53 -7.97
N VAL A 682 -16.99 33.21 -8.23
CA VAL A 682 -18.17 32.38 -8.57
C VAL A 682 -19.06 32.27 -7.33
N PRO A 683 -20.31 32.79 -7.35
CA PRO A 683 -21.20 32.68 -6.21
C PRO A 683 -21.76 31.26 -6.10
N LEU A 684 -21.83 30.77 -4.87
CA LEU A 684 -22.18 29.38 -4.56
C LEU A 684 -23.46 29.32 -3.74
N ARG A 685 -24.15 28.19 -3.86
CA ARG A 685 -25.28 27.85 -3.00
C ARG A 685 -25.13 26.41 -2.52
N PHE A 686 -25.28 26.20 -1.22
CA PHE A 686 -25.42 24.87 -0.63
C PHE A 686 -26.91 24.58 -0.45
N ILE A 687 -27.42 23.61 -1.21
CA ILE A 687 -28.80 23.20 -1.14
C ILE A 687 -28.89 21.91 -0.31
N ALA A 688 -29.28 22.04 0.95
CA ALA A 688 -29.49 20.92 1.86
C ALA A 688 -30.73 20.12 1.43
N PHE A 689 -30.58 18.81 1.25
CA PHE A 689 -31.72 17.92 0.97
C PHE A 689 -32.02 16.93 2.09
N ASP A 690 -31.15 16.82 3.10
CA ASP A 690 -31.39 15.99 4.28
C ASP A 690 -30.69 16.59 5.52
N LEU A 691 -31.21 16.27 6.71
CA LEU A 691 -30.64 16.64 8.00
C LEU A 691 -30.41 15.36 8.81
N LEU A 692 -29.14 15.08 9.11
CA LEU A 692 -28.70 13.80 9.66
C LEU A 692 -28.54 13.84 11.17
N TRP A 693 -28.23 15.02 11.71
CA TRP A 693 -28.00 15.25 13.14
C TRP A 693 -28.25 16.72 13.48
N ARG A 694 -28.80 16.99 14.67
CA ARG A 694 -29.08 18.36 15.15
C ARG A 694 -29.01 18.45 16.68
N ASN A 695 -28.20 19.35 17.22
CA ASN A 695 -28.17 19.72 18.66
C ASN A 695 -28.19 18.52 19.65
N GLY A 696 -27.49 17.43 19.33
CA GLY A 696 -27.46 16.21 20.16
C GLY A 696 -28.34 15.07 19.66
N ASP A 697 -29.33 15.36 18.82
CA ASP A 697 -30.25 14.35 18.29
C ASP A 697 -29.71 13.74 17.00
N GLU A 698 -29.52 12.42 17.00
CA GLU A 698 -29.26 11.64 15.78
C GLU A 698 -30.58 11.35 15.06
N LEU A 699 -30.65 11.69 13.77
CA LEU A 699 -31.88 11.64 13.00
C LEU A 699 -31.91 10.50 11.99
N LEU A 700 -30.82 9.75 11.81
CA LEU A 700 -30.67 8.75 10.74
C LEU A 700 -31.80 7.71 10.72
N ALA A 701 -32.25 7.26 11.90
CA ALA A 701 -33.31 6.26 12.04
C ALA A 701 -34.73 6.81 11.82
N LEU A 702 -34.92 8.14 11.87
CA LEU A 702 -36.22 8.76 11.68
C LEU A 702 -36.65 8.70 10.20
N PRO A 703 -37.96 8.64 9.91
CA PRO A 703 -38.49 8.80 8.55
C PRO A 703 -38.01 10.10 7.88
N LEU A 704 -37.81 10.07 6.55
CA LEU A 704 -37.38 11.24 5.77
C LEU A 704 -38.28 12.45 6.01
N ARG A 705 -39.60 12.25 6.15
CA ARG A 705 -40.53 13.34 6.45
C ARG A 705 -40.18 14.10 7.73
N GLU A 706 -39.79 13.39 8.80
CA GLU A 706 -39.47 14.00 10.10
C GLU A 706 -38.11 14.70 10.07
N ARG A 707 -37.13 14.09 9.39
CA ARG A 707 -35.82 14.75 9.16
C ARG A 707 -36.01 16.04 8.37
N ARG A 708 -36.93 16.03 7.40
CA ARG A 708 -37.24 17.17 6.56
C ARG A 708 -37.96 18.28 7.30
N GLU A 709 -38.96 17.95 8.12
CA GLU A 709 -39.62 18.92 8.99
C GLU A 709 -38.61 19.66 9.89
N ARG A 710 -37.62 18.94 10.44
CA ARG A 710 -36.55 19.54 11.23
C ARG A 710 -35.60 20.41 10.39
N LEU A 711 -35.31 20.03 9.14
CA LEU A 711 -34.53 20.85 8.21
C LEU A 711 -35.27 22.15 7.86
N ASP A 712 -36.56 22.08 7.61
CA ASP A 712 -37.39 23.25 7.23
C ASP A 712 -37.59 24.23 8.39
N GLN A 713 -37.44 23.77 9.64
CA GLN A 713 -37.41 24.63 10.82
C GLN A 713 -36.09 25.40 10.99
N MET A 714 -35.03 25.04 10.26
CA MET A 714 -33.77 25.77 10.32
C MET A 714 -33.89 27.11 9.59
N GLN A 715 -33.39 28.17 10.21
CA GLN A 715 -33.32 29.50 9.59
C GLN A 715 -32.15 29.56 8.60
N LEU A 716 -32.34 28.98 7.42
CA LEU A 716 -31.36 29.01 6.34
C LEU A 716 -31.54 30.27 5.49
N SER A 717 -30.46 31.02 5.33
CA SER A 717 -30.35 32.17 4.43
C SER A 717 -29.19 31.98 3.47
N GLN A 718 -29.19 32.72 2.36
CA GLN A 718 -28.14 32.65 1.34
C GLN A 718 -26.75 32.78 2.00
N PRO A 719 -25.78 31.90 1.67
CA PRO A 719 -25.76 30.94 0.54
C PRO A 719 -26.39 29.57 0.83
N PHE A 720 -27.12 29.38 1.92
CA PHE A 720 -27.77 28.12 2.29
C PHE A 720 -29.27 28.12 1.98
N SER A 721 -29.80 26.97 1.60
CA SER A 721 -31.25 26.77 1.45
C SER A 721 -31.59 25.29 1.50
N ALA A 722 -32.83 24.95 1.87
CA ALA A 722 -33.32 23.59 1.76
C ALA A 722 -33.88 23.30 0.35
N ILE A 723 -33.71 22.08 -0.17
CA ILE A 723 -34.22 21.68 -1.49
C ILE A 723 -35.75 21.75 -1.51
N GLN A 724 -36.35 22.15 -2.63
CA GLN A 724 -37.80 22.14 -2.77
C GLN A 724 -38.28 20.72 -3.10
N VAL A 725 -39.25 20.23 -2.35
CA VAL A 725 -39.85 18.91 -2.51
C VAL A 725 -41.23 19.06 -3.15
N GLN A 726 -41.50 18.24 -4.16
CA GLN A 726 -42.82 18.13 -4.78
C GLN A 726 -43.39 16.73 -4.51
N ALA A 727 -44.61 16.66 -3.99
CA ALA A 727 -45.29 15.38 -3.79
C ALA A 727 -46.09 15.00 -5.05
N ALA A 728 -45.92 13.78 -5.53
CA ALA A 728 -46.69 13.22 -6.63
C ALA A 728 -47.52 12.02 -6.15
N ALA A 729 -48.79 11.99 -6.53
CA ALA A 729 -49.74 10.93 -6.20
C ALA A 729 -49.94 9.91 -7.33
N SER A 730 -49.50 10.23 -8.55
CA SER A 730 -49.68 9.38 -9.74
C SER A 730 -48.48 9.42 -10.68
N THR A 731 -48.35 8.40 -11.54
CA THR A 731 -47.29 8.34 -12.55
C THR A 731 -47.35 9.49 -13.55
N GLY A 732 -48.56 9.96 -13.92
CA GLY A 732 -48.73 11.11 -14.78
C GLY A 732 -48.22 12.43 -14.17
N GLU A 733 -48.38 12.61 -12.86
CA GLU A 733 -47.79 13.75 -12.14
C GLU A 733 -46.26 13.66 -12.13
N ILE A 734 -45.70 12.47 -11.87
CA ILE A 734 -44.25 12.24 -11.90
C ILE A 734 -43.69 12.57 -13.28
N GLU A 735 -44.33 12.11 -14.36
CA GLU A 735 -43.91 12.38 -15.72
C GLU A 735 -43.94 13.88 -16.04
N SER A 736 -44.99 14.59 -15.64
CA SER A 736 -45.12 16.04 -15.84
C SER A 736 -43.99 16.81 -15.13
N LEU A 737 -43.76 16.51 -13.85
CA LEU A 737 -42.71 17.14 -13.05
C LEU A 737 -41.31 16.78 -13.56
N PHE A 738 -41.13 15.56 -14.05
CA PHE A 738 -39.89 15.12 -14.68
C PHE A 738 -39.60 15.92 -15.96
N LYS A 739 -40.59 16.08 -16.85
CA LYS A 739 -40.45 16.90 -18.06
C LYS A 739 -40.12 18.35 -17.72
N GLN A 740 -40.79 18.93 -16.72
CA GLN A 740 -40.49 20.28 -16.24
C GLN A 740 -39.04 20.38 -15.72
N SER A 741 -38.58 19.40 -14.94
CA SER A 741 -37.22 19.38 -14.40
C SER A 741 -36.14 19.39 -15.49
N ILE A 742 -36.36 18.66 -16.59
CA ILE A 742 -35.47 18.67 -17.75
C ILE A 742 -35.51 20.03 -18.45
N GLN A 743 -36.69 20.63 -18.62
CA GLN A 743 -36.85 21.98 -19.19
C GLN A 743 -36.14 23.06 -18.35
N ASP A 744 -36.13 22.89 -17.03
CA ASP A 744 -35.42 23.76 -16.08
C ASP A 744 -33.90 23.52 -16.06
N GLY A 745 -33.38 22.64 -16.93
CA GLY A 745 -31.95 22.36 -17.08
C GLY A 745 -31.35 21.52 -15.95
N HIS A 746 -32.17 20.73 -15.26
CA HIS A 746 -31.71 19.73 -14.28
C HIS A 746 -31.41 18.38 -14.96
N GLU A 747 -30.65 17.50 -14.31
CA GLU A 747 -30.37 16.16 -14.88
C GLU A 747 -31.60 15.24 -14.89
N GLY A 748 -32.66 15.64 -14.21
CA GLY A 748 -33.87 14.86 -13.93
C GLY A 748 -34.30 15.05 -12.48
N LEU A 749 -34.89 14.01 -11.89
CA LEU A 749 -35.41 14.02 -10.53
C LEU A 749 -34.80 12.91 -9.66
N ILE A 750 -34.85 13.09 -8.35
CA ILE A 750 -34.69 12.01 -7.37
C ILE A 750 -36.06 11.76 -6.74
N ALA A 751 -36.60 10.56 -6.93
CA ALA A 751 -37.78 10.08 -6.24
C ALA A 751 -37.39 9.45 -4.90
N LYS A 752 -38.04 9.84 -3.82
CA LYS A 752 -37.77 9.36 -2.47
C LYS A 752 -39.06 8.87 -1.80
N ASP A 753 -38.90 7.81 -1.02
CA ASP A 753 -39.89 7.32 -0.06
C ASP A 753 -39.88 8.21 1.21
N PRO A 754 -40.97 8.94 1.53
CA PRO A 754 -41.05 9.80 2.71
C PRO A 754 -40.90 9.04 4.05
N GLU A 755 -41.20 7.74 4.05
CA GLU A 755 -41.12 6.91 5.26
C GLU A 755 -39.73 6.27 5.44
N SER A 756 -38.78 6.54 4.54
CA SER A 756 -37.46 5.90 4.58
C SER A 756 -36.50 6.51 5.60
N ALA A 757 -35.81 5.65 6.35
CA ALA A 757 -34.65 6.01 7.16
C ALA A 757 -33.44 6.36 6.28
N TYR A 758 -32.50 7.14 6.81
CA TYR A 758 -31.22 7.39 6.14
C TYR A 758 -30.30 6.18 6.32
N SER A 759 -29.79 5.63 5.22
CA SER A 759 -28.91 4.44 5.24
C SER A 759 -27.51 4.78 4.73
N PRO A 760 -26.57 5.17 5.61
CA PRO A 760 -25.24 5.62 5.20
C PRO A 760 -24.50 4.58 4.36
N GLY A 761 -23.94 5.01 3.22
CA GLY A 761 -23.14 4.18 2.33
C GLY A 761 -23.86 3.04 1.61
N ARG A 762 -25.16 2.84 1.84
CA ARG A 762 -25.97 1.82 1.16
C ARG A 762 -26.68 2.42 -0.05
N ARG A 763 -26.80 1.58 -1.09
CA ARG A 763 -27.65 1.85 -2.25
C ARG A 763 -28.94 1.06 -2.07
N GLY A 764 -30.00 1.75 -1.67
CA GLY A 764 -31.30 1.16 -1.41
C GLY A 764 -32.30 1.40 -2.54
N LYS A 765 -33.52 0.87 -2.36
CA LYS A 765 -34.67 1.14 -3.23
C LYS A 765 -35.48 2.36 -2.80
N SER A 766 -35.17 2.98 -1.67
CA SER A 766 -35.91 4.13 -1.14
C SER A 766 -35.61 5.46 -1.84
N TRP A 767 -34.44 5.59 -2.46
CA TRP A 767 -34.06 6.75 -3.27
C TRP A 767 -33.78 6.28 -4.70
N ILE A 768 -34.51 6.80 -5.66
CA ILE A 768 -34.47 6.39 -7.06
C ILE A 768 -34.16 7.60 -7.94
N LYS A 769 -33.15 7.51 -8.81
CA LYS A 769 -32.84 8.56 -9.78
C LYS A 769 -33.65 8.36 -11.07
N LEU A 770 -34.39 9.40 -11.45
CA LEU A 770 -35.13 9.52 -12.70
C LEU A 770 -34.27 10.39 -13.63
N LYS A 771 -33.76 9.82 -14.72
CA LYS A 771 -32.89 10.52 -15.68
C LYS A 771 -33.51 10.53 -17.07
N GLY A 772 -33.30 11.61 -17.83
CA GLY A 772 -33.71 11.69 -19.26
C GLY A 772 -33.01 10.68 -20.15
N VAL A 773 -33.56 10.43 -21.34
CA VAL A 773 -32.88 9.68 -22.41
C VAL A 773 -31.58 10.41 -22.75
N MET A 774 -30.45 9.71 -22.74
CA MET A 774 -29.19 10.30 -23.19
C MET A 774 -29.25 10.43 -24.71
N PRO A 775 -29.07 11.63 -25.29
CA PRO A 775 -28.94 11.76 -26.74
C PRO A 775 -27.78 10.90 -27.26
N THR A 776 -27.94 10.37 -28.46
CA THR A 776 -26.97 9.51 -29.13
C THR A 776 -26.55 10.09 -30.46
N LEU A 777 -25.31 9.83 -30.86
CA LEU A 777 -24.78 10.11 -32.19
C LEU A 777 -24.08 8.86 -32.73
N ASP A 778 -24.38 8.48 -33.96
CA ASP A 778 -23.68 7.42 -34.67
C ASP A 778 -22.38 7.98 -35.26
N CYS A 779 -21.24 7.52 -34.74
CA CYS A 779 -19.92 8.06 -35.04
C CYS A 779 -19.00 6.99 -35.63
N VAL A 780 -18.08 7.36 -36.53
CA VAL A 780 -17.06 6.42 -37.05
C VAL A 780 -15.81 6.44 -36.18
N VAL A 781 -15.18 5.28 -35.97
CA VAL A 781 -13.91 5.17 -35.23
C VAL A 781 -12.73 5.51 -36.15
N VAL A 782 -11.85 6.41 -35.69
CA VAL A 782 -10.66 6.85 -36.43
C VAL A 782 -9.34 6.47 -35.75
N ALA A 783 -9.37 6.15 -34.46
CA ALA A 783 -8.22 5.58 -33.75
C ALA A 783 -8.65 4.71 -32.56
N ALA A 784 -7.84 3.71 -32.24
CA ALA A 784 -8.01 2.84 -31.07
C ALA A 784 -6.72 2.79 -30.25
N GLU A 785 -6.81 2.91 -28.93
CA GLU A 785 -5.67 2.95 -28.00
C GLU A 785 -5.68 1.75 -27.05
N GLN A 786 -4.49 1.29 -26.68
CA GLN A 786 -4.30 0.17 -25.76
C GLN A 786 -4.68 0.55 -24.33
N GLY A 787 -5.55 -0.26 -23.69
CA GLY A 787 -6.09 0.01 -22.36
C GLY A 787 -5.06 -0.04 -21.23
N HIS A 788 -5.45 0.36 -20.02
CA HIS A 788 -4.57 0.36 -18.84
C HIS A 788 -4.95 -0.74 -17.83
N GLY A 789 -3.98 -1.17 -17.01
CA GLY A 789 -4.22 -2.15 -15.94
C GLY A 789 -4.62 -3.53 -16.49
N LYS A 790 -5.77 -4.07 -16.05
CA LYS A 790 -6.29 -5.38 -16.50
C LYS A 790 -6.56 -5.45 -18.01
N ARG A 791 -6.73 -4.32 -18.67
CA ARG A 791 -6.97 -4.20 -20.13
C ARG A 791 -5.71 -3.81 -20.89
N SER A 792 -4.51 -4.09 -20.35
CA SER A 792 -3.25 -3.77 -21.02
C SER A 792 -3.08 -4.46 -22.36
N ASP A 793 -3.76 -5.59 -22.59
CA ASP A 793 -3.50 -6.45 -23.75
C ASP A 793 -4.51 -6.21 -24.90
N VAL A 794 -5.50 -5.34 -24.69
CA VAL A 794 -6.60 -5.04 -25.62
C VAL A 794 -6.65 -3.56 -26.03
N LEU A 795 -7.29 -3.26 -27.16
CA LEU A 795 -7.56 -1.90 -27.62
C LEU A 795 -8.95 -1.47 -27.11
N SER A 796 -9.01 -0.76 -25.98
CA SER A 796 -10.28 -0.45 -25.29
C SER A 796 -10.74 1.01 -25.39
N ASP A 797 -9.90 1.88 -25.97
CA ASP A 797 -10.08 3.32 -25.96
C ASP A 797 -10.27 3.84 -27.40
N TYR A 798 -11.50 4.16 -27.79
CA TYR A 798 -11.86 4.46 -29.19
C TYR A 798 -12.10 5.95 -29.42
N THR A 799 -11.30 6.54 -30.30
CA THR A 799 -11.47 7.92 -30.78
C THR A 799 -12.42 7.91 -31.97
N PHE A 800 -13.46 8.74 -31.92
CA PHE A 800 -14.52 8.76 -32.92
C PHE A 800 -14.74 10.16 -33.50
N ALA A 801 -15.27 10.19 -34.72
CA ALA A 801 -15.46 11.38 -35.53
C ALA A 801 -16.81 11.39 -36.25
N LEU A 802 -17.25 12.59 -36.64
CA LEU A 802 -18.38 12.81 -37.56
C LEU A 802 -17.90 13.43 -38.86
N ARG A 803 -18.72 13.32 -39.89
CA ARG A 803 -18.50 14.01 -41.16
C ARG A 803 -18.95 15.46 -41.07
N ASP A 804 -18.10 16.38 -41.48
CA ASP A 804 -18.50 17.74 -41.76
C ASP A 804 -19.09 17.82 -43.18
N GLU A 805 -20.35 18.23 -43.31
CA GLU A 805 -21.02 18.31 -44.62
C GLU A 805 -20.40 19.37 -45.55
N GLU A 806 -19.78 20.41 -44.99
CA GLU A 806 -19.19 21.49 -45.80
C GLU A 806 -17.87 21.07 -46.45
N THR A 807 -17.03 20.34 -45.71
CA THR A 807 -15.68 19.98 -46.14
C THR A 807 -15.54 18.52 -46.57
N GLY A 808 -16.46 17.65 -46.14
CA GLY A 808 -16.39 16.20 -46.33
C GLY A 808 -15.44 15.47 -45.37
N ASP A 809 -14.66 16.22 -44.58
CA ASP A 809 -13.67 15.71 -43.65
C ASP A 809 -14.32 15.03 -42.43
N LEU A 810 -13.61 14.05 -41.86
CA LEU A 810 -13.93 13.50 -40.54
C LEU A 810 -13.33 14.38 -39.45
N LYS A 811 -14.17 14.95 -38.58
CA LYS A 811 -13.76 15.79 -37.45
C LYS A 811 -13.99 15.07 -36.13
N ILE A 812 -12.98 15.07 -35.27
CA ILE A 812 -12.99 14.29 -34.02
C ILE A 812 -13.98 14.93 -33.04
N LEU A 813 -14.83 14.12 -32.41
CA LEU A 813 -15.76 14.57 -31.37
C LEU A 813 -15.34 14.17 -29.95
N GLY A 814 -14.49 13.15 -29.82
CA GLY A 814 -14.03 12.69 -28.52
C GLY A 814 -13.51 11.26 -28.51
N LYS A 815 -13.45 10.69 -27.31
CA LYS A 815 -12.97 9.33 -27.04
C LYS A 815 -13.89 8.65 -26.02
N ALA A 816 -14.23 7.39 -26.24
CA ALA A 816 -15.00 6.56 -25.32
C ALA A 816 -14.23 5.29 -24.95
N TYR A 817 -14.37 4.84 -23.70
CA TYR A 817 -13.65 3.70 -23.12
C TYR A 817 -14.56 2.78 -22.29
N SER A 818 -15.88 2.98 -22.38
CA SER A 818 -16.88 2.24 -21.60
C SER A 818 -18.14 2.00 -22.42
N GLY A 819 -18.87 0.94 -22.10
CA GLY A 819 -20.14 0.59 -22.75
C GLY A 819 -20.13 -0.75 -23.50
N LEU A 820 -18.96 -1.34 -23.70
CA LEU A 820 -18.80 -2.66 -24.31
C LEU A 820 -18.47 -3.73 -23.28
N THR A 821 -18.91 -4.95 -23.56
CA THR A 821 -18.53 -6.19 -22.86
C THR A 821 -17.08 -6.57 -23.16
N ASP A 822 -16.50 -7.46 -22.35
CA ASP A 822 -15.11 -7.90 -22.58
C ASP A 822 -14.97 -8.66 -23.91
N ASP A 823 -15.96 -9.50 -24.27
CA ASP A 823 -16.00 -10.22 -25.56
C ASP A 823 -16.04 -9.24 -26.76
N GLU A 824 -16.87 -8.19 -26.68
CA GLU A 824 -16.93 -7.14 -27.72
C GLU A 824 -15.61 -6.36 -27.83
N ILE A 825 -14.89 -6.16 -26.73
CA ILE A 825 -13.60 -5.48 -26.74
C ILE A 825 -12.52 -6.37 -27.39
N GLU A 826 -12.54 -7.67 -27.17
CA GLU A 826 -11.65 -8.62 -27.84
C GLU A 826 -11.91 -8.63 -29.36
N ASP A 827 -13.19 -8.74 -29.77
CA ASP A 827 -13.61 -8.66 -31.17
C ASP A 827 -13.12 -7.36 -31.85
N LEU A 828 -13.33 -6.22 -31.20
CA LEU A 828 -12.88 -4.93 -31.72
C LEU A 828 -11.36 -4.79 -31.72
N THR A 829 -10.68 -5.39 -30.74
CA THR A 829 -9.21 -5.41 -30.70
C THR A 829 -8.65 -6.10 -31.94
N ASP A 830 -9.18 -7.27 -32.30
CA ASP A 830 -8.75 -8.00 -33.48
C ASP A 830 -9.11 -7.26 -34.77
N HIS A 831 -10.31 -6.68 -34.84
CA HIS A 831 -10.72 -5.82 -35.95
C HIS A 831 -9.76 -4.65 -36.15
N PHE A 832 -9.50 -3.84 -35.12
CA PHE A 832 -8.67 -2.65 -35.25
C PHE A 832 -7.20 -2.97 -35.47
N ARG A 833 -6.68 -4.08 -34.95
CA ARG A 833 -5.32 -4.57 -35.29
C ARG A 833 -5.22 -4.88 -36.79
N ARG A 834 -6.23 -5.50 -37.38
CA ARG A 834 -6.27 -5.82 -38.81
C ARG A 834 -6.37 -4.59 -39.71
N PHE A 835 -7.16 -3.59 -39.29
CA PHE A 835 -7.39 -2.35 -40.04
C PHE A 835 -6.53 -1.17 -39.55
N THR A 836 -5.38 -1.45 -38.93
CA THR A 836 -4.43 -0.39 -38.52
C THR A 836 -3.71 0.16 -39.74
N LEU A 837 -3.84 1.46 -39.98
CA LEU A 837 -3.12 2.17 -41.04
C LEU A 837 -1.71 2.57 -40.58
N ARG A 838 -1.59 3.05 -39.34
CA ARG A 838 -0.31 3.38 -38.70
C ARG A 838 -0.39 3.24 -37.19
N LYS A 839 0.74 2.92 -36.56
CA LYS A 839 0.85 2.75 -35.11
C LYS A 839 1.85 3.73 -34.51
N GLU A 840 1.43 4.42 -33.45
CA GLU A 840 2.27 5.33 -32.66
C GLU A 840 2.20 4.92 -31.19
N ARG A 841 3.29 4.31 -30.68
CA ARG A 841 3.37 3.74 -29.33
C ARG A 841 2.20 2.78 -29.05
N ARG A 842 1.18 3.26 -28.31
CA ARG A 842 0.01 2.54 -27.83
C ARG A 842 -1.26 2.86 -28.63
N LYS A 843 -1.17 3.75 -29.61
CA LYS A 843 -2.28 4.24 -30.42
C LYS A 843 -2.22 3.67 -31.84
N HIS A 844 -3.32 3.09 -32.27
CA HIS A 844 -3.54 2.59 -33.62
C HIS A 844 -4.46 3.58 -34.34
N PHE A 845 -3.95 4.23 -35.39
CA PHE A 845 -4.81 4.95 -36.32
C PHE A 845 -5.36 3.95 -37.32
N VAL A 846 -6.68 3.89 -37.45
CA VAL A 846 -7.39 2.80 -38.12
C VAL A 846 -8.14 3.31 -39.33
N GLU A 847 -8.46 2.41 -40.25
CA GLU A 847 -9.38 2.69 -41.34
C GLU A 847 -10.77 3.03 -40.75
N PRO A 848 -11.41 4.17 -41.15
CA PRO A 848 -12.74 4.56 -40.65
C PRO A 848 -13.87 3.67 -41.21
N ASN A 849 -13.92 2.42 -40.77
CA ASN A 849 -14.82 1.39 -41.31
C ASN A 849 -15.82 0.83 -40.29
N LEU A 850 -15.81 1.33 -39.05
CA LEU A 850 -16.65 0.84 -37.96
C LEU A 850 -17.41 1.99 -37.30
N VAL A 851 -18.73 1.85 -37.18
CA VAL A 851 -19.64 2.82 -36.61
C VAL A 851 -20.06 2.39 -35.20
N LEU A 852 -19.99 3.34 -34.26
CA LEU A 852 -20.44 3.18 -32.88
C LEU A 852 -21.57 4.18 -32.60
N GLU A 853 -22.63 3.71 -31.96
CA GLU A 853 -23.65 4.59 -31.37
C GLU A 853 -23.11 5.11 -30.04
N ILE A 854 -22.88 6.42 -29.96
CA ILE A 854 -22.30 7.07 -28.79
C ILE A 854 -23.38 7.83 -28.03
N ALA A 855 -23.72 7.38 -26.83
CA ALA A 855 -24.55 8.11 -25.87
C ALA A 855 -23.71 9.14 -25.11
N PHE A 856 -24.26 10.32 -24.85
CA PHE A 856 -23.56 11.38 -24.11
C PHE A 856 -24.50 12.20 -23.23
N ASP A 857 -23.91 12.87 -22.23
CA ASP A 857 -24.67 13.69 -21.29
C ASP A 857 -24.96 15.10 -21.86
N ALA A 858 -24.04 15.67 -22.65
CA ALA A 858 -24.20 16.97 -23.33
C ALA A 858 -23.12 17.18 -24.41
N ILE A 859 -23.35 18.11 -25.35
CA ILE A 859 -22.35 18.62 -26.30
C ILE A 859 -21.88 20.01 -25.87
N ARG A 860 -20.57 20.27 -25.97
CA ARG A 860 -19.98 21.58 -25.64
C ARG A 860 -19.05 22.07 -26.73
N SER A 861 -18.97 23.39 -26.91
CA SER A 861 -17.93 24.01 -27.72
C SER A 861 -16.55 23.73 -27.11
N SER A 862 -15.58 23.32 -27.93
CA SER A 862 -14.26 22.91 -27.50
C SER A 862 -13.19 23.33 -28.52
N ALA A 863 -12.17 24.04 -28.06
CA ALA A 863 -10.99 24.35 -28.87
C ALA A 863 -9.99 23.18 -28.98
N ARG A 864 -10.25 22.06 -28.28
CA ARG A 864 -9.34 20.89 -28.24
C ARG A 864 -9.51 19.93 -29.40
N HIS A 865 -10.66 19.98 -30.07
CA HIS A 865 -10.97 19.14 -31.22
C HIS A 865 -11.18 20.01 -32.44
N ASP A 866 -10.76 19.52 -33.59
CA ASP A 866 -10.91 20.18 -34.88
C ASP A 866 -12.37 20.32 -35.33
N SER A 867 -13.29 19.57 -34.72
CA SER A 867 -14.75 19.75 -34.86
C SER A 867 -15.29 21.03 -34.23
N GLY A 868 -14.53 21.66 -33.31
CA GLY A 868 -15.02 22.74 -32.47
C GLY A 868 -15.99 22.30 -31.37
N LEU A 869 -16.24 20.98 -31.22
CA LEU A 869 -17.19 20.39 -30.26
C LEU A 869 -16.52 19.28 -29.44
N ALA A 870 -17.09 18.95 -28.27
CA ALA A 870 -16.69 17.81 -27.45
C ALA A 870 -17.91 17.19 -26.77
N LEU A 871 -18.00 15.86 -26.75
CA LEU A 871 -19.03 15.14 -25.99
C LEU A 871 -18.63 15.01 -24.51
N ARG A 872 -19.58 15.28 -23.59
CA ARG A 872 -19.41 15.05 -22.15
C ARG A 872 -19.85 13.63 -21.79
N PHE A 873 -18.98 12.89 -21.11
CA PHE A 873 -19.17 11.50 -20.70
C PHE A 873 -19.66 10.57 -21.82
N PRO A 874 -18.98 10.53 -22.98
CA PRO A 874 -19.37 9.64 -24.07
C PRO A 874 -19.24 8.17 -23.63
N ARG A 875 -20.28 7.40 -23.94
CA ARG A 875 -20.38 5.95 -23.69
C ARG A 875 -20.81 5.27 -24.97
N ILE A 876 -20.25 4.09 -25.24
CA ILE A 876 -20.65 3.28 -26.38
C ILE A 876 -21.95 2.59 -26.00
N LYS A 877 -23.03 2.87 -26.73
CA LYS A 877 -24.33 2.24 -26.52
C LYS A 877 -24.46 0.96 -27.32
N ALA A 878 -24.01 0.97 -28.58
CA ALA A 878 -24.05 -0.19 -29.46
C ALA A 878 -22.97 -0.13 -30.55
N ILE A 879 -22.58 -1.30 -31.06
CA ILE A 879 -21.79 -1.45 -32.28
C ILE A 879 -22.75 -1.51 -33.47
N ARG A 880 -22.73 -0.49 -34.33
CA ARG A 880 -23.68 -0.34 -35.44
C ARG A 880 -23.20 -1.07 -36.70
N ARG A 881 -23.26 -2.40 -36.66
CA ARG A 881 -22.91 -3.27 -37.81
C ARG A 881 -23.89 -3.12 -38.97
N ASP A 882 -25.05 -2.55 -38.72
CA ASP A 882 -26.10 -2.22 -39.68
C ASP A 882 -25.84 -0.93 -40.47
N LYS A 883 -24.85 -0.10 -40.06
CA LYS A 883 -24.55 1.19 -40.69
C LYS A 883 -23.18 1.24 -41.33
N ALA A 884 -23.10 1.82 -42.53
CA ALA A 884 -21.85 2.16 -43.18
C ALA A 884 -21.29 3.52 -42.69
N PRO A 885 -19.96 3.78 -42.82
CA PRO A 885 -19.36 5.09 -42.51
C PRO A 885 -19.92 6.29 -43.30
N ALA A 886 -20.69 6.03 -44.36
CA ALA A 886 -21.42 7.05 -45.12
C ALA A 886 -22.72 7.49 -44.41
N GLU A 887 -23.23 6.69 -43.47
CA GLU A 887 -24.52 6.85 -42.78
C GLU A 887 -24.37 7.31 -41.32
N ILE A 888 -23.17 7.76 -40.95
CA ILE A 888 -22.91 8.39 -39.65
C ILE A 888 -23.60 9.75 -39.56
N ASP A 889 -23.87 10.20 -38.34
CA ASP A 889 -24.38 11.54 -38.12
C ASP A 889 -23.38 12.61 -38.58
N THR A 890 -23.87 13.82 -38.81
CA THR A 890 -23.05 14.93 -39.31
C THR A 890 -22.72 15.94 -38.23
N LEU A 891 -21.67 16.72 -38.47
CA LEU A 891 -21.27 17.78 -37.55
C LEU A 891 -22.40 18.82 -37.36
N GLN A 892 -23.22 19.02 -38.39
CA GLN A 892 -24.42 19.85 -38.38
C GLN A 892 -25.50 19.28 -37.45
N THR A 893 -25.76 17.96 -37.49
CA THR A 893 -26.63 17.27 -36.51
C THR A 893 -26.13 17.49 -35.09
N ALA A 894 -24.83 17.30 -34.85
CA ALA A 894 -24.25 17.54 -33.52
C ALA A 894 -24.39 19.00 -33.07
N ARG A 895 -24.26 19.98 -33.97
CA ARG A 895 -24.47 21.41 -33.63
C ARG A 895 -25.92 21.72 -33.25
N SER A 896 -26.90 21.00 -33.79
CA SER A 896 -28.33 21.18 -33.42
C SER A 896 -28.68 20.68 -32.02
N LEU A 897 -27.80 19.86 -31.42
CA LEU A 897 -27.94 19.26 -30.09
C LEU A 897 -27.13 20.01 -29.00
N VAL A 898 -26.49 21.14 -29.36
CA VAL A 898 -25.79 22.07 -28.44
C VAL A 898 -26.79 23.04 -27.85
#